data_AF-A0AAT9F8P5-F1
#
_entry.id   AF-A0AAT9F8P5-F1
#
_cell.length_a   1.000
_cell.length_b   1.000
_cell.length_c   1.000
_cell.angle_alpha   90.00
_cell.angle_beta   90.00
_cell.angle_gamma   90.00
#
_symmetry.space_group_name_H-M   'P 1'
#
loop_
_entity.id
_entity.type
_entity.pdbx_description
1 polymer ?
#
loop_
_entity_poly.entity_id
_entity_poly.type
_entity_poly.pdbx_seq_one_letter_code
_entity_poly.pdbx_strand_id
1 'polypeptide(L)'
;MKLKLPLFSFLVVVPSNMVSSCIKEEHNILTEGIDWNNIDLKVTVKNKKNIYVDDLKDKDILIELNSDAVKVKKILIISKQDDSAKILIRLVSKNNFSEEHEKIFLIEGFKVKNKDTIDDTNLPLNKDGDSKQDEKLKPQINLDKDKTSPIKMSDKKVIHPKPNNNNSDINDLTNKNLNSALPNNSQNPDSQINSNTKNEQITKPSDSQREDDSKLNNMNAEPKKEEIINPSKPNINSDEESKQNIKNPILSTIADKHFLEIELMQKSSSNEIFKMTKSYNEALLGINNFLKTGNYGNSIDFTSSFDKSQSDKFWSFTNKIGVYGDYGQTTHEKVEFYNRSLSIDGMVKQVYLDKFDENDKLNAKVIDKSEFINKLVSKNPFGFLPSNLSQFFYYASLQSISKNLDIKNIKYIKANFDDEVGSIAILIENINGEKFLIEVDKQKVNNLKMNDDFYNYIYDRSFMFSWYAKGWERDFFEKDKGIQNVNENGTMWVVDRVINPEVEKQGFYEFLVATNIHVFSLRKIFDKSLYFDIDSNNEKSKQWNGGFSFSDLNQQVTPRQGGFFFGTRGYQTRSLKGNNFVNSESGSYFPIAKAYEQYLISPYYTPRYYADGFWDIDAETGKKHLEVYDQSTRIGGTKNAGADFVILRLKIHKDNLKHILPKLDEILKYYPEKEKDWYIGLGKNELFHPIKTQFYGGYPVNVDEYFNPDFSQGLASFSFKYNKSTGGIINTQNRIVNKDVFQSLWVKYDENENKDWNSHNDNYKKYLKPFIKDEHGMSKTILTQHSQLYTYAPYEQRKNILGPGSSGSMVIDSSFNLIGINYLFTKDVTYTDTYSNAVALMQGHGEYKNGFDGNLRTDFVKKLINDKVQTVKLNPVKAN
;
A
#
# COMPACT_ATOMS: atom_id res chain seq x y z
N MET A 1 -61.63 16.72 37.29
CA MET A 1 -63.08 16.44 37.40
C MET A 1 -63.34 15.01 36.91
N LYS A 2 -64.41 14.31 37.34
CA LYS A 2 -64.66 12.89 36.98
C LYS A 2 -65.06 12.77 35.49
N LEU A 3 -64.60 11.82 34.66
CA LEU A 3 -64.30 10.37 34.78
C LEU A 3 -65.51 9.46 34.42
N LYS A 4 -65.34 8.62 33.38
CA LYS A 4 -66.00 7.30 33.25
C LYS A 4 -65.18 6.33 32.38
N LEU A 5 -65.04 5.11 32.89
CA LEU A 5 -64.48 3.89 32.27
C LEU A 5 -65.62 3.11 31.54
N PRO A 6 -65.47 1.88 30.95
CA PRO A 6 -64.54 0.77 31.29
C PRO A 6 -63.98 -0.02 30.05
N LEU A 7 -63.37 -1.24 30.07
CA LEU A 7 -63.11 -2.30 31.10
C LEU A 7 -61.85 -3.16 30.73
N PHE A 8 -61.39 -4.01 31.67
CA PHE A 8 -60.31 -5.05 31.59
C PHE A 8 -60.93 -6.48 31.77
N SER A 9 -60.31 -7.67 31.88
CA SER A 9 -58.95 -8.29 31.78
C SER A 9 -59.20 -9.79 31.37
N PHE A 10 -58.53 -10.93 31.67
CA PHE A 10 -57.43 -11.48 32.53
C PHE A 10 -56.94 -12.83 31.86
N LEU A 11 -56.12 -13.72 32.45
CA LEU A 11 -54.69 -13.63 32.81
C LEU A 11 -54.15 -15.00 33.33
N VAL A 12 -53.17 -15.63 32.64
CA VAL A 12 -52.29 -16.78 33.07
C VAL A 12 -52.93 -18.17 33.30
N VAL A 13 -52.18 -19.27 32.97
CA VAL A 13 -51.92 -20.52 33.74
C VAL A 13 -51.32 -21.65 32.84
N VAL A 14 -50.55 -22.58 33.44
CA VAL A 14 -49.89 -23.80 32.90
C VAL A 14 -49.90 -24.90 34.01
N PRO A 15 -49.55 -26.20 33.82
CA PRO A 15 -49.30 -27.04 32.63
C PRO A 15 -49.93 -28.48 32.68
N SER A 16 -49.49 -29.39 31.79
CA SER A 16 -49.18 -30.84 32.00
C SER A 16 -50.14 -32.02 31.63
N ASN A 17 -49.54 -32.95 30.85
CA ASN A 17 -49.55 -34.44 30.93
C ASN A 17 -50.69 -35.38 30.40
N MET A 18 -50.30 -36.16 29.37
CA MET A 18 -50.67 -37.58 29.06
C MET A 18 -52.14 -37.88 28.61
N VAL A 19 -52.48 -38.98 27.91
CA VAL A 19 -51.84 -40.30 27.66
C VAL A 19 -51.90 -40.74 26.17
N SER A 20 -50.95 -41.59 25.77
CA SER A 20 -50.69 -42.31 24.48
C SER A 20 -51.72 -42.40 23.34
N SER A 21 -51.18 -42.46 22.11
CA SER A 21 -51.37 -43.61 21.21
C SER A 21 -50.07 -43.95 20.48
N CYS A 22 -49.64 -45.22 20.47
CA CYS A 22 -48.35 -45.61 19.88
C CYS A 22 -48.46 -45.94 18.39
N ILE A 23 -47.66 -45.26 17.56
CA ILE A 23 -47.18 -45.78 16.27
C ILE A 23 -45.65 -45.67 16.30
N LYS A 24 -44.96 -46.75 15.89
CA LYS A 24 -43.52 -46.70 15.64
C LYS A 24 -43.31 -46.17 14.22
N GLU A 25 -42.77 -44.96 14.10
CA GLU A 25 -41.97 -44.62 12.92
C GLU A 25 -40.49 -44.78 13.29
N GLU A 26 -39.73 -45.41 12.41
CA GLU A 26 -38.33 -45.71 12.66
C GLU A 26 -37.50 -44.45 12.43
N HIS A 27 -36.74 -44.04 13.46
CA HIS A 27 -35.69 -43.04 13.28
C HIS A 27 -34.58 -43.63 12.40
N ASN A 28 -34.76 -43.51 11.08
CA ASN A 28 -33.66 -43.50 10.13
C ASN A 28 -32.80 -42.29 10.46
N ILE A 29 -31.78 -42.52 11.28
CA ILE A 29 -30.66 -41.60 11.46
C ILE A 29 -29.96 -41.54 10.10
N LEU A 30 -30.32 -40.54 9.30
CA LEU A 30 -29.51 -40.12 8.17
C LEU A 30 -28.17 -39.66 8.76
N THR A 31 -27.17 -40.53 8.66
CA THR A 31 -25.79 -40.18 8.97
C THR A 31 -25.38 -39.05 8.04
N GLU A 32 -25.17 -37.86 8.59
CA GLU A 32 -24.54 -36.76 7.86
C GLU A 32 -23.17 -37.26 7.36
N GLY A 33 -23.08 -37.48 6.05
CA GLY A 33 -21.87 -37.98 5.43
C GLY A 33 -20.74 -36.96 5.62
N ILE A 34 -19.56 -37.44 6.03
CA ILE A 34 -18.40 -36.56 6.17
C ILE A 34 -18.03 -36.05 4.78
N ASP A 35 -18.10 -34.74 4.56
CA ASP A 35 -17.55 -34.13 3.36
C ASP A 35 -16.02 -34.07 3.45
N TRP A 36 -15.40 -35.14 2.94
CA TRP A 36 -13.95 -35.33 2.90
C TRP A 36 -13.18 -34.23 2.14
N ASN A 37 -13.85 -33.45 1.29
CA ASN A 37 -13.25 -32.31 0.61
C ASN A 37 -12.95 -31.15 1.59
N ASN A 38 -13.80 -30.96 2.60
CA ASN A 38 -13.70 -29.89 3.58
C ASN A 38 -12.73 -30.17 4.75
N ILE A 39 -12.09 -31.34 4.77
CA ILE A 39 -11.09 -31.69 5.79
C ILE A 39 -9.70 -31.21 5.35
N ASP A 40 -9.32 -30.02 5.82
CA ASP A 40 -7.98 -29.47 5.69
C ASP A 40 -7.05 -30.11 6.74
N LEU A 41 -5.85 -30.49 6.29
CA LEU A 41 -4.84 -31.17 7.10
C LEU A 41 -3.49 -30.47 6.92
N LYS A 42 -2.90 -29.98 8.02
CA LYS A 42 -1.58 -29.35 8.01
C LYS A 42 -0.54 -30.34 8.56
N VAL A 43 0.35 -30.77 7.67
CA VAL A 43 1.48 -31.67 7.99
C VAL A 43 2.75 -30.83 8.13
N THR A 44 3.46 -30.99 9.24
CA THR A 44 4.76 -30.34 9.49
C THR A 44 5.75 -31.35 10.06
N VAL A 45 7.05 -31.03 10.03
CA VAL A 45 8.10 -31.93 10.55
C VAL A 45 8.96 -31.19 11.57
N LYS A 46 9.03 -31.73 12.78
CA LYS A 46 9.79 -31.16 13.89
C LYS A 46 11.28 -31.13 13.53
N ASN A 47 11.93 -29.99 13.72
CA ASN A 47 13.37 -29.80 13.44
C ASN A 47 13.81 -30.14 11.99
N LYS A 48 12.92 -30.04 10.98
CA LYS A 48 13.16 -30.41 9.56
C LYS A 48 14.58 -30.08 9.04
N LYS A 49 15.03 -28.83 9.22
CA LYS A 49 16.35 -28.32 8.77
C LYS A 49 17.57 -29.04 9.39
N ASN A 50 17.38 -29.89 10.40
CA ASN A 50 18.42 -30.66 11.11
C ASN A 50 18.28 -32.18 10.95
N ILE A 51 17.23 -32.67 10.29
CA ILE A 51 16.99 -34.11 10.06
C ILE A 51 17.44 -34.45 8.63
N TYR A 52 18.20 -35.53 8.47
CA TYR A 52 18.46 -36.09 7.14
C TYR A 52 17.23 -36.82 6.62
N VAL A 53 16.94 -36.75 5.32
CA VAL A 53 15.73 -37.36 4.74
C VAL A 53 15.61 -38.86 5.08
N ASP A 54 16.74 -39.58 5.04
CA ASP A 54 16.86 -40.99 5.40
C ASP A 54 16.46 -41.28 6.86
N ASP A 55 16.74 -40.36 7.77
CA ASP A 55 16.58 -40.55 9.22
C ASP A 55 15.17 -40.18 9.72
N LEU A 56 14.36 -39.52 8.89
CA LEU A 56 12.97 -39.13 9.17
C LEU A 56 12.09 -40.34 9.58
N LYS A 57 11.33 -40.21 10.67
CA LYS A 57 10.40 -41.22 11.17
C LYS A 57 9.02 -40.61 11.42
N ASP A 58 7.97 -41.46 11.43
CA ASP A 58 6.57 -41.02 11.57
C ASP A 58 6.33 -40.15 12.83
N LYS A 59 7.05 -40.41 13.91
CA LYS A 59 6.99 -39.64 15.17
C LYS A 59 7.53 -38.19 15.09
N ASP A 60 8.27 -37.86 14.04
CA ASP A 60 8.83 -36.53 13.81
C ASP A 60 7.85 -35.65 13.01
N ILE A 61 6.78 -36.25 12.49
CA ILE A 61 5.72 -35.65 11.70
C ILE A 61 4.59 -35.20 12.65
N LEU A 62 4.28 -33.90 12.65
CA LEU A 62 3.20 -33.29 13.41
C LEU A 62 2.03 -32.98 12.47
N ILE A 63 0.82 -33.28 12.93
CA ILE A 63 -0.41 -33.17 12.14
C ILE A 63 -1.44 -32.36 12.89
N GLU A 64 -1.94 -31.31 12.25
CA GLU A 64 -3.07 -30.50 12.71
C GLU A 64 -4.27 -30.77 11.79
N LEU A 65 -5.44 -31.02 12.40
CA LEU A 65 -6.73 -31.26 11.72
C LEU A 65 -7.64 -30.05 11.90
N ASN A 66 -8.37 -29.66 10.86
CA ASN A 66 -9.38 -28.59 10.95
C ASN A 66 -10.75 -29.06 11.49
N SER A 67 -10.94 -30.36 11.71
CA SER A 67 -12.25 -30.97 11.95
C SER A 67 -12.20 -32.05 13.04
N ASP A 68 -13.10 -31.93 14.00
CA ASP A 68 -13.29 -32.91 15.08
C ASP A 68 -14.09 -34.15 14.66
N ALA A 69 -14.63 -34.21 13.43
CA ALA A 69 -15.37 -35.38 12.94
C ALA A 69 -14.45 -36.57 12.60
N VAL A 70 -13.14 -36.34 12.44
CA VAL A 70 -12.16 -37.34 12.00
C VAL A 70 -10.95 -37.44 12.93
N LYS A 71 -10.16 -38.51 12.77
CA LYS A 71 -8.86 -38.69 13.41
C LYS A 71 -7.86 -39.32 12.44
N VAL A 72 -6.56 -39.10 12.67
CA VAL A 72 -5.49 -39.82 11.98
C VAL A 72 -5.53 -41.30 12.39
N LYS A 73 -5.64 -42.21 11.42
CA LYS A 73 -5.51 -43.66 11.60
C LYS A 73 -4.05 -44.10 11.48
N LYS A 74 -3.31 -43.55 10.50
CA LYS A 74 -1.94 -43.94 10.20
C LYS A 74 -1.17 -42.84 9.46
N ILE A 75 0.13 -42.78 9.74
CA ILE A 75 1.14 -42.01 9.00
C ILE A 75 2.01 -43.02 8.23
N LEU A 76 2.38 -42.72 6.99
CA LEU A 76 3.23 -43.56 6.15
C LEU A 76 4.18 -42.70 5.31
N ILE A 77 5.49 -42.80 5.54
CA ILE A 77 6.48 -42.24 4.61
C ILE A 77 6.58 -43.19 3.40
N ILE A 78 6.08 -42.75 2.24
CA ILE A 78 5.97 -43.54 1.00
C ILE A 78 7.33 -43.64 0.30
N SER A 79 8.04 -42.51 0.20
CA SER A 79 9.33 -42.41 -0.47
C SER A 79 10.17 -41.29 0.13
N LYS A 80 11.48 -41.46 0.02
CA LYS A 80 12.52 -40.48 0.40
C LYS A 80 13.43 -40.33 -0.81
N GLN A 81 13.65 -39.10 -1.25
CA GLN A 81 14.48 -38.80 -2.42
C GLN A 81 15.09 -37.41 -2.28
N ASP A 82 16.40 -37.32 -2.49
CA ASP A 82 17.18 -36.08 -2.48
C ASP A 82 16.98 -35.30 -1.16
N ASP A 83 16.36 -34.12 -1.16
CA ASP A 83 16.01 -33.36 0.06
C ASP A 83 14.51 -33.47 0.44
N SER A 84 13.79 -34.43 -0.13
CA SER A 84 12.32 -34.52 -0.10
C SER A 84 11.76 -35.87 0.38
N ALA A 85 10.60 -35.84 1.05
CA ALA A 85 9.86 -37.03 1.45
C ALA A 85 8.37 -36.93 1.08
N LYS A 86 7.81 -38.03 0.55
CA LYS A 86 6.36 -38.17 0.32
C LYS A 86 5.74 -38.88 1.52
N ILE A 87 4.72 -38.26 2.11
CA ILE A 87 4.04 -38.72 3.32
C ILE A 87 2.55 -38.92 3.01
N LEU A 88 2.04 -40.12 3.25
CA LEU A 88 0.62 -40.46 3.16
C LEU A 88 0.01 -40.47 4.57
N ILE A 89 -1.10 -39.75 4.72
CA ILE A 89 -1.90 -39.73 5.94
C ILE A 89 -3.24 -40.42 5.68
N ARG A 90 -3.56 -41.44 6.48
CA ARG A 90 -4.89 -42.05 6.56
C ARG A 90 -5.72 -41.37 7.63
N LEU A 91 -6.89 -40.90 7.25
CA LEU A 91 -7.92 -40.37 8.14
C LEU A 91 -9.07 -41.37 8.25
N VAL A 92 -9.74 -41.40 9.39
CA VAL A 92 -11.04 -42.09 9.58
C VAL A 92 -12.03 -41.19 10.29
N SER A 93 -13.31 -41.39 10.00
CA SER A 93 -14.40 -40.86 10.82
C SER A 93 -14.24 -41.30 12.28
N LYS A 94 -14.53 -40.41 13.23
CA LYS A 94 -14.67 -40.79 14.65
C LYS A 94 -15.96 -41.59 14.91
N ASN A 95 -16.94 -41.48 14.00
CA ASN A 95 -18.28 -42.07 14.14
C ASN A 95 -18.48 -43.31 13.25
N ASN A 96 -17.76 -43.43 12.12
CA ASN A 96 -17.83 -44.60 11.22
C ASN A 96 -16.42 -45.10 10.80
N PHE A 97 -15.83 -46.01 11.57
CA PHE A 97 -14.45 -46.45 11.36
C PHE A 97 -14.18 -47.26 10.08
N SER A 98 -15.21 -47.57 9.27
CA SER A 98 -15.03 -48.19 7.95
C SER A 98 -14.75 -47.18 6.82
N GLU A 99 -15.00 -45.88 7.03
CA GLU A 99 -14.63 -44.84 6.07
C GLU A 99 -13.17 -44.41 6.29
N GLU A 100 -12.28 -44.83 5.40
CA GLU A 100 -10.89 -44.37 5.30
C GLU A 100 -10.72 -43.39 4.13
N HIS A 101 -9.93 -42.33 4.34
CA HIS A 101 -9.53 -41.39 3.30
C HIS A 101 -8.02 -41.14 3.36
N GLU A 102 -7.35 -41.03 2.21
CA GLU A 102 -5.90 -40.84 2.10
C GLU A 102 -5.57 -39.48 1.49
N LYS A 103 -4.68 -38.71 2.14
CA LYS A 103 -4.07 -37.50 1.55
C LYS A 103 -2.55 -37.65 1.54
N ILE A 104 -1.91 -37.28 0.42
CA ILE A 104 -0.46 -37.38 0.19
C ILE A 104 0.15 -35.98 0.17
N PHE A 105 1.28 -35.82 0.87
CA PHE A 105 2.03 -34.58 1.01
C PHE A 105 3.46 -34.78 0.55
N LEU A 106 4.02 -33.79 -0.16
CA LEU A 106 5.45 -33.69 -0.42
C LEU A 106 6.04 -32.68 0.56
N ILE A 107 7.11 -33.05 1.26
CA ILE A 107 7.82 -32.18 2.21
C ILE A 107 9.29 -32.15 1.78
N GLU A 108 9.78 -30.95 1.46
CA GLU A 108 11.13 -30.69 0.91
C GLU A 108 12.01 -29.94 1.94
N GLY A 109 13.30 -29.73 1.68
CA GLY A 109 14.20 -29.00 2.56
C GLY A 109 14.65 -29.80 3.80
N PHE A 110 14.87 -31.10 3.64
CA PHE A 110 15.64 -31.93 4.58
C PHE A 110 17.14 -31.76 4.37
N LYS A 111 17.97 -32.31 5.27
CA LYS A 111 19.40 -32.50 4.96
C LYS A 111 19.58 -33.71 4.03
N VAL A 112 20.46 -33.56 3.05
CA VAL A 112 20.95 -34.66 2.21
C VAL A 112 22.25 -35.20 2.85
N LYS A 113 22.43 -36.52 2.88
CA LYS A 113 23.75 -37.10 3.17
C LYS A 113 24.52 -37.12 1.85
N ASN A 114 25.63 -36.40 1.78
CA ASN A 114 26.56 -36.56 0.65
C ASN A 114 26.93 -38.05 0.58
N LYS A 115 26.68 -38.68 -0.57
CA LYS A 115 27.28 -39.99 -0.85
C LYS A 115 28.73 -39.73 -1.22
N ASP A 116 29.64 -40.28 -0.43
CA ASP A 116 31.07 -40.02 -0.60
C ASP A 116 31.53 -40.39 -2.01
N THR A 117 32.15 -39.43 -2.68
CA THR A 117 32.96 -39.69 -3.87
C THR A 117 34.13 -40.56 -3.44
N ILE A 118 34.36 -41.68 -4.15
CA ILE A 118 35.51 -42.55 -3.92
C ILE A 118 36.78 -41.73 -4.19
N ASP A 119 37.55 -41.47 -3.14
CA ASP A 119 38.74 -40.61 -3.17
C ASP A 119 39.98 -41.45 -3.55
N ASP A 120 40.09 -41.75 -4.84
CA ASP A 120 41.20 -42.52 -5.44
C ASP A 120 42.49 -41.68 -5.52
N THR A 121 43.03 -41.28 -4.36
CA THR A 121 44.33 -40.62 -4.24
C THR A 121 45.25 -41.29 -3.22
N ASN A 122 46.02 -42.29 -3.65
CA ASN A 122 47.29 -42.63 -2.98
C ASN A 122 48.29 -43.42 -3.85
N LEU A 123 49.56 -42.99 -3.77
CA LEU A 123 50.79 -43.65 -4.28
C LEU A 123 50.98 -43.73 -5.83
N PRO A 124 52.25 -43.70 -6.31
CA PRO A 124 53.29 -42.74 -5.97
C PRO A 124 54.07 -42.20 -7.21
N LEU A 125 55.08 -41.35 -6.99
CA LEU A 125 56.01 -40.84 -8.01
C LEU A 125 56.68 -42.00 -8.80
N ASN A 126 57.00 -41.88 -10.10
CA ASN A 126 58.16 -41.12 -10.59
C ASN A 126 58.34 -41.04 -12.13
N LYS A 127 59.19 -40.08 -12.54
CA LYS A 127 60.14 -40.09 -13.69
C LYS A 127 59.73 -39.78 -15.15
N ASP A 128 60.51 -38.83 -15.69
CA ASP A 128 61.20 -38.76 -16.99
C ASP A 128 60.41 -38.72 -18.32
N GLY A 129 60.67 -37.71 -19.16
CA GLY A 129 60.23 -37.67 -20.57
C GLY A 129 60.22 -36.28 -21.24
N ASP A 130 61.27 -35.96 -22.01
CA ASP A 130 61.34 -34.78 -22.88
C ASP A 130 60.51 -34.95 -24.18
N SER A 131 60.07 -33.84 -24.79
CA SER A 131 60.25 -33.47 -26.23
C SER A 131 59.13 -32.57 -26.80
N LYS A 132 59.20 -32.24 -28.10
CA LYS A 132 58.54 -31.09 -28.74
C LYS A 132 57.77 -31.44 -30.03
N GLN A 133 57.01 -30.44 -30.49
CA GLN A 133 56.60 -30.14 -31.89
C GLN A 133 55.39 -30.87 -32.51
N ASP A 134 54.60 -30.04 -33.20
CA ASP A 134 53.97 -30.18 -34.54
C ASP A 134 53.43 -31.57 -34.95
N GLU A 135 52.17 -31.69 -35.39
CA GLU A 135 51.71 -31.13 -36.66
C GLU A 135 50.17 -30.95 -36.79
N LYS A 136 49.73 -30.36 -37.90
CA LYS A 136 48.33 -30.38 -38.36
C LYS A 136 48.00 -31.72 -39.03
N LEU A 137 46.75 -32.17 -38.96
CA LEU A 137 46.05 -32.74 -40.12
C LEU A 137 44.53 -32.83 -39.89
N LYS A 138 43.76 -32.53 -40.94
CA LYS A 138 42.39 -33.03 -41.11
C LYS A 138 42.47 -34.38 -41.83
N PRO A 139 41.42 -35.21 -41.73
CA PRO A 139 40.66 -35.41 -42.97
C PRO A 139 39.14 -35.31 -42.78
N GLN A 140 38.45 -34.96 -43.87
CA GLN A 140 37.04 -35.30 -44.05
C GLN A 140 36.95 -36.74 -44.59
N ILE A 141 35.81 -37.40 -44.39
CA ILE A 141 35.15 -38.19 -45.44
C ILE A 141 33.65 -38.30 -45.09
N ASN A 142 32.81 -38.17 -46.13
CA ASN A 142 31.35 -38.35 -46.05
C ASN A 142 30.98 -39.82 -46.36
N LEU A 143 29.66 -40.11 -46.35
CA LEU A 143 28.92 -41.14 -47.12
C LEU A 143 28.06 -42.05 -46.21
N ASP A 144 26.79 -42.35 -46.51
CA ASP A 144 25.83 -41.71 -47.43
C ASP A 144 24.41 -42.26 -47.21
N LYS A 145 23.38 -41.53 -47.68
CA LYS A 145 22.04 -42.04 -48.12
C LYS A 145 21.14 -42.75 -47.07
N ASP A 146 19.81 -42.92 -47.28
CA ASP A 146 18.98 -42.61 -48.46
C ASP A 146 17.50 -42.26 -48.12
N LYS A 147 16.79 -41.64 -49.08
CA LYS A 147 15.31 -41.62 -49.34
C LYS A 147 14.32 -41.59 -48.15
N THR A 148 13.36 -40.66 -48.08
CA THR A 148 12.33 -40.42 -49.12
C THR A 148 11.69 -39.02 -49.06
N SER A 149 10.97 -38.65 -50.13
CA SER A 149 10.09 -37.47 -50.28
C SER A 149 9.18 -37.75 -51.51
N PRO A 150 8.46 -36.79 -52.12
CA PRO A 150 7.73 -35.60 -51.62
C PRO A 150 6.25 -35.59 -52.12
N ILE A 151 5.48 -34.53 -51.81
CA ILE A 151 4.48 -34.00 -52.76
C ILE A 151 4.70 -32.48 -52.90
N LYS A 152 4.52 -31.96 -54.13
CA LYS A 152 4.61 -30.54 -54.52
C LYS A 152 3.29 -30.09 -55.14
N MET A 153 3.03 -28.77 -55.12
CA MET A 153 2.64 -27.89 -56.26
C MET A 153 2.11 -26.55 -55.69
N SER A 154 2.15 -25.39 -56.36
CA SER A 154 2.83 -24.85 -57.56
C SER A 154 2.50 -23.34 -57.65
N ASP A 155 3.07 -22.47 -58.50
CA ASP A 155 4.46 -22.20 -58.92
C ASP A 155 4.43 -20.83 -59.70
N LYS A 156 5.58 -20.22 -60.00
CA LYS A 156 5.82 -18.99 -60.85
C LYS A 156 5.59 -17.60 -60.19
N LYS A 157 6.55 -16.67 -59.98
CA LYS A 157 7.98 -16.42 -60.40
C LYS A 157 8.16 -15.46 -61.61
N VAL A 158 9.33 -14.80 -61.65
CA VAL A 158 9.93 -13.89 -62.69
C VAL A 158 9.63 -12.38 -62.47
N ILE A 159 10.59 -11.43 -62.40
CA ILE A 159 12.07 -11.50 -62.24
C ILE A 159 12.68 -10.19 -61.61
N HIS A 160 13.71 -9.58 -62.19
CA HIS A 160 14.61 -8.49 -61.71
C HIS A 160 15.20 -7.73 -62.94
N PRO A 161 15.95 -6.57 -62.88
CA PRO A 161 17.00 -6.25 -61.88
C PRO A 161 17.25 -4.75 -61.48
N LYS A 162 18.35 -4.59 -60.70
CA LYS A 162 19.10 -3.39 -60.22
C LYS A 162 19.90 -2.68 -61.36
N PRO A 163 20.67 -1.55 -61.18
CA PRO A 163 21.31 -1.03 -59.94
C PRO A 163 21.47 0.52 -59.73
N ASN A 164 22.07 0.89 -58.57
CA ASN A 164 22.97 2.04 -58.23
C ASN A 164 22.71 3.47 -58.80
N ASN A 165 22.99 4.59 -58.10
CA ASN A 165 24.23 4.92 -57.36
C ASN A 165 24.12 6.20 -56.46
N ASN A 166 25.00 6.27 -55.45
CA ASN A 166 25.71 7.45 -54.85
C ASN A 166 25.08 8.86 -54.59
N ASN A 167 25.20 9.26 -53.31
CA ASN A 167 25.84 10.48 -52.74
C ASN A 167 25.22 11.91 -52.75
N SER A 168 25.59 12.59 -51.65
CA SER A 168 25.91 14.03 -51.43
C SER A 168 24.82 15.09 -51.54
N ASP A 169 24.52 15.69 -50.38
CA ASP A 169 24.74 17.10 -50.04
C ASP A 169 24.46 18.20 -51.07
N ILE A 170 23.65 19.19 -50.68
CA ILE A 170 24.09 20.58 -50.41
C ILE A 170 22.89 21.45 -49.94
N ASN A 171 23.15 22.50 -49.14
CA ASN A 171 22.17 23.52 -48.73
C ASN A 171 21.72 24.35 -49.97
N ASP A 172 20.63 25.11 -50.00
CA ASP A 172 20.51 26.37 -49.26
C ASP A 172 19.18 27.11 -49.51
N LEU A 173 18.96 28.16 -48.70
CA LEU A 173 18.29 29.45 -48.98
C LEU A 173 17.59 29.60 -50.36
N THR A 174 16.36 30.12 -50.49
CA THR A 174 15.92 31.41 -49.91
C THR A 174 14.40 31.66 -50.01
N ASN A 175 13.92 32.67 -49.26
CA ASN A 175 12.56 33.23 -49.32
C ASN A 175 12.12 33.77 -50.70
N LYS A 176 10.81 33.70 -51.00
CA LYS A 176 9.97 34.92 -51.13
C LYS A 176 8.45 34.68 -51.13
N ASN A 177 7.74 35.69 -50.63
CA ASN A 177 6.29 35.78 -50.42
C ASN A 177 5.46 35.63 -51.70
N LEU A 178 4.19 35.21 -51.53
CA LEU A 178 3.05 35.91 -52.15
C LEU A 178 1.78 35.80 -51.26
N ASN A 179 0.76 36.58 -51.57
CA ASN A 179 -0.23 37.06 -50.59
C ASN A 179 -1.58 36.32 -50.57
N SER A 180 -2.27 36.53 -49.44
CA SER A 180 -3.73 36.75 -49.29
C SER A 180 -4.74 35.67 -49.70
N ALA A 181 -5.55 35.26 -48.71
CA ALA A 181 -7.01 35.38 -48.79
C ALA A 181 -7.60 35.66 -47.39
N LEU A 182 -8.51 36.65 -47.31
CA LEU A 182 -9.44 36.81 -46.18
C LEU A 182 -10.68 35.94 -46.42
N PRO A 183 -11.45 35.60 -45.37
CA PRO A 183 -12.68 36.36 -45.18
C PRO A 183 -12.92 36.84 -43.73
N ASN A 184 -13.78 37.85 -43.62
CA ASN A 184 -14.20 38.51 -42.37
C ASN A 184 -15.60 38.05 -41.92
N ASN A 185 -15.92 38.35 -40.65
CA ASN A 185 -17.28 38.58 -40.11
C ASN A 185 -18.23 37.37 -40.00
N SER A 186 -19.22 37.35 -39.09
CA SER A 186 -19.48 38.14 -37.87
C SER A 186 -20.68 37.52 -37.13
N GLN A 187 -20.75 37.62 -35.79
CA GLN A 187 -21.87 38.28 -35.06
C GLN A 187 -21.81 38.04 -33.53
N ASN A 188 -21.88 39.16 -32.78
CA ASN A 188 -22.28 39.23 -31.37
C ASN A 188 -23.41 40.28 -31.26
N PRO A 189 -24.49 40.01 -30.52
CA PRO A 189 -25.07 40.94 -29.53
C PRO A 189 -24.37 40.74 -28.17
N ASP A 190 -24.37 41.63 -27.17
CA ASP A 190 -24.94 42.96 -26.96
C ASP A 190 -23.84 43.84 -26.29
N SER A 191 -23.72 45.16 -26.50
CA SER A 191 -24.50 46.28 -25.95
C SER A 191 -24.59 46.32 -24.39
N GLN A 192 -24.32 47.42 -23.67
CA GLN A 192 -23.74 48.74 -24.04
C GLN A 192 -23.33 49.52 -22.76
N ILE A 193 -22.46 50.56 -22.86
CA ILE A 193 -22.36 51.75 -21.96
C ILE A 193 -21.87 51.47 -20.50
N ASN A 194 -20.97 52.22 -19.84
CA ASN A 194 -20.20 53.46 -20.08
C ASN A 194 -18.87 53.39 -19.25
N SER A 195 -17.85 54.24 -19.35
CA SER A 195 -17.61 55.46 -20.13
C SER A 195 -16.09 55.74 -20.28
N ASN A 196 -15.68 56.27 -21.44
CA ASN A 196 -14.52 57.14 -21.73
C ASN A 196 -13.15 56.87 -21.03
N THR A 197 -12.07 56.53 -21.75
CA THR A 197 -11.30 57.35 -22.72
C THR A 197 -10.72 58.64 -22.10
N LYS A 198 -9.47 59.04 -22.38
CA LYS A 198 -8.59 58.74 -23.54
C LYS A 198 -7.11 58.99 -23.19
N ASN A 199 -6.21 58.18 -23.79
CA ASN A 199 -4.88 58.47 -24.39
C ASN A 199 -3.88 59.46 -23.71
N GLU A 200 -2.54 59.34 -23.82
CA GLU A 200 -1.71 58.55 -24.74
C GLU A 200 -0.25 58.31 -24.24
N GLN A 201 0.42 57.32 -24.85
CA GLN A 201 1.87 57.17 -25.10
C GLN A 201 2.98 57.35 -24.03
N ILE A 202 3.67 56.23 -23.77
CA ILE A 202 5.13 56.02 -23.94
C ILE A 202 6.11 57.13 -23.48
N THR A 203 6.88 56.86 -22.41
CA THR A 203 8.37 56.92 -22.44
C THR A 203 9.05 56.30 -21.20
N LYS A 204 10.24 55.72 -21.42
CA LYS A 204 11.41 55.70 -20.51
C LYS A 204 12.47 56.64 -21.15
N PRO A 205 13.54 57.13 -20.47
CA PRO A 205 14.20 56.57 -19.27
C PRO A 205 14.69 57.62 -18.23
N SER A 206 15.66 57.20 -17.40
CA SER A 206 16.75 57.98 -16.76
C SER A 206 16.45 59.08 -15.73
N ASP A 207 16.69 58.73 -14.47
CA ASP A 207 17.74 59.31 -13.61
C ASP A 207 17.89 60.84 -13.43
N SER A 208 17.54 61.24 -12.19
CA SER A 208 18.43 61.92 -11.22
C SER A 208 18.36 63.44 -11.02
N GLN A 209 18.67 63.81 -9.77
CA GLN A 209 19.04 65.14 -9.25
C GLN A 209 17.95 66.22 -9.17
N ARG A 210 17.95 67.12 -8.16
CA ARG A 210 18.40 67.03 -6.74
C ARG A 210 17.86 68.27 -5.98
N GLU A 211 18.25 68.40 -4.71
CA GLU A 211 18.12 69.61 -3.87
C GLU A 211 16.70 70.04 -3.47
N ASP A 212 16.48 70.71 -2.34
CA ASP A 212 17.03 70.47 -0.98
C ASP A 212 16.21 71.32 0.00
N ASP A 213 15.81 70.79 1.17
CA ASP A 213 15.78 71.59 2.41
C ASP A 213 15.66 70.69 3.67
N SER A 214 15.69 71.33 4.84
CA SER A 214 16.54 70.87 5.94
C SER A 214 15.85 70.42 7.24
N LYS A 215 16.47 69.37 7.84
CA LYS A 215 16.69 69.13 9.30
C LYS A 215 15.57 68.57 10.22
N LEU A 216 16.03 67.65 11.08
CA LEU A 216 15.45 67.06 12.31
C LEU A 216 14.17 66.19 12.12
N ASN A 217 14.07 64.94 12.61
CA ASN A 217 14.80 64.27 13.70
C ASN A 217 15.15 62.79 13.44
N ASN A 218 16.30 62.37 14.00
CA ASN A 218 16.77 61.02 14.40
C ASN A 218 16.03 59.77 13.89
N MET A 219 16.63 58.99 12.98
CA MET A 219 17.63 57.91 13.23
C MET A 219 16.99 56.62 13.77
N ASN A 220 16.73 55.57 12.97
CA ASN A 220 17.47 54.82 11.93
C ASN A 220 18.50 53.80 12.48
N ALA A 221 18.43 52.59 11.94
CA ALA A 221 19.45 51.56 12.04
C ALA A 221 20.01 51.26 10.64
N GLU A 222 21.34 51.41 10.49
CA GLU A 222 22.19 50.82 9.42
C GLU A 222 21.84 51.20 7.94
N PRO A 223 22.60 50.75 6.92
CA PRO A 223 23.91 50.07 6.91
C PRO A 223 25.00 50.81 6.10
N LYS A 224 26.22 50.25 6.07
CA LYS A 224 27.14 50.35 4.91
C LYS A 224 27.97 49.08 4.72
N LYS A 225 28.38 48.84 3.48
CA LYS A 225 29.34 47.82 3.01
C LYS A 225 30.41 48.50 2.13
N GLU A 226 31.30 47.68 1.57
CA GLU A 226 32.47 48.01 0.70
C GLU A 226 33.76 48.33 1.51
N GLU A 227 34.94 47.75 1.20
CA GLU A 227 35.24 46.61 0.32
C GLU A 227 36.54 45.85 0.71
N ILE A 228 36.62 44.58 0.29
CA ILE A 228 37.79 43.72 0.00
C ILE A 228 39.17 44.06 0.63
N ILE A 229 39.63 43.24 1.58
CA ILE A 229 40.99 42.61 1.56
C ILE A 229 40.92 41.18 2.10
N ASN A 230 41.57 40.24 1.40
CA ASN A 230 42.09 38.96 1.90
C ASN A 230 43.54 38.84 1.36
N PRO A 231 44.47 38.06 1.95
CA PRO A 231 44.26 37.03 2.97
C PRO A 231 45.19 37.11 4.21
N SER A 232 44.72 36.57 5.35
CA SER A 232 45.57 35.99 6.41
C SER A 232 44.75 35.13 7.37
N LYS A 233 45.34 34.04 7.88
CA LYS A 233 44.76 33.27 9.00
C LYS A 233 45.05 33.98 10.33
N PRO A 234 44.04 34.13 11.19
CA PRO A 234 44.26 34.00 12.63
C PRO A 234 43.34 32.94 13.25
N ASN A 235 43.60 32.65 14.53
CA ASN A 235 42.99 31.55 15.27
C ASN A 235 41.48 31.68 15.49
N ILE A 236 40.87 30.49 15.54
CA ILE A 236 39.77 30.10 16.41
C ILE A 236 39.71 30.95 17.70
N ASN A 237 38.59 31.65 17.88
CA ASN A 237 37.82 31.71 19.14
C ASN A 237 36.48 32.38 18.83
N SER A 238 35.47 31.55 18.56
CA SER A 238 34.13 31.98 18.14
C SER A 238 33.09 31.68 19.22
N ASP A 239 33.16 32.41 20.34
CA ASP A 239 32.08 32.46 21.33
C ASP A 239 31.03 33.50 20.90
N GLU A 240 30.21 33.15 19.90
CA GLU A 240 28.87 33.72 19.75
C GLU A 240 27.97 32.76 18.94
N GLU A 241 27.57 31.66 19.59
CA GLU A 241 26.64 30.69 19.01
C GLU A 241 25.26 31.33 18.78
N SER A 242 24.88 31.52 17.52
CA SER A 242 23.54 31.94 17.11
C SER A 242 22.51 30.81 17.29
N LYS A 243 22.21 30.49 18.55
CA LYS A 243 21.26 29.45 18.98
C LYS A 243 19.81 29.76 18.56
N GLN A 244 19.48 29.43 17.31
CA GLN A 244 18.09 29.17 16.94
C GLN A 244 17.61 27.96 17.75
N ASN A 245 16.76 28.25 18.73
CA ASN A 245 16.35 27.32 19.77
C ASN A 245 15.36 26.27 19.23
N ILE A 246 15.88 25.14 18.73
CA ILE A 246 15.12 23.89 18.77
C ILE A 246 15.04 23.46 20.24
N LYS A 247 14.01 23.95 20.94
CA LYS A 247 13.66 23.47 22.28
C LYS A 247 13.06 22.07 22.17
N ASN A 248 13.90 21.07 21.96
CA ASN A 248 13.59 19.70 22.37
C ASN A 248 13.60 19.67 23.90
N PRO A 249 12.47 19.41 24.58
CA PRO A 249 12.51 19.06 25.99
C PRO A 249 13.03 17.62 26.09
N ILE A 250 14.36 17.46 26.02
CA ILE A 250 15.01 16.17 26.27
C ILE A 250 14.88 15.88 27.76
N LEU A 251 13.74 15.32 28.14
CA LEU A 251 13.62 14.54 29.36
C LEU A 251 14.61 13.39 29.21
N SER A 252 15.63 13.33 30.07
CA SER A 252 16.66 12.29 30.03
C SER A 252 16.09 10.96 30.55
N THR A 253 15.26 10.30 29.74
CA THR A 253 14.64 9.01 30.02
C THR A 253 15.70 7.91 30.02
N ILE A 254 15.88 7.26 31.17
CA ILE A 254 16.98 6.31 31.41
C ILE A 254 16.62 4.88 30.93
N ALA A 255 15.36 4.62 30.57
CA ALA A 255 14.85 3.29 30.25
C ALA A 255 13.82 3.31 29.10
N ASP A 256 13.61 2.13 28.50
CA ASP A 256 12.58 1.87 27.48
C ASP A 256 11.33 1.18 28.04
N LYS A 257 11.40 0.65 29.28
CA LYS A 257 10.38 -0.18 29.94
C LYS A 257 10.02 0.42 31.29
N HIS A 258 8.74 0.41 31.64
CA HIS A 258 8.15 0.88 32.90
C HIS A 258 8.55 2.30 33.36
N PHE A 259 8.52 3.28 32.45
CA PHE A 259 9.00 4.65 32.72
C PHE A 259 7.97 5.77 32.56
N LEU A 260 6.74 5.50 32.07
CA LEU A 260 5.71 6.53 31.84
C LEU A 260 4.49 6.38 32.75
N GLU A 261 3.93 7.50 33.21
CA GLU A 261 2.66 7.48 33.95
C GLU A 261 1.47 7.19 33.02
N ILE A 262 0.52 6.37 33.49
CA ILE A 262 -0.69 5.98 32.73
C ILE A 262 -1.50 7.21 32.30
N GLU A 263 -1.55 8.24 33.15
CA GLU A 263 -2.26 9.50 32.89
C GLU A 263 -1.58 10.40 31.84
N LEU A 264 -0.31 10.17 31.54
CA LEU A 264 0.41 10.80 30.42
C LEU A 264 0.18 9.98 29.16
N MET A 265 0.36 8.65 29.22
CA MET A 265 0.17 7.77 28.07
C MET A 265 -1.24 7.85 27.47
N GLN A 266 -2.29 8.00 28.29
CA GLN A 266 -3.67 8.19 27.80
C GLN A 266 -3.93 9.54 27.11
N LYS A 267 -2.96 10.46 27.08
CA LYS A 267 -3.04 11.79 26.45
C LYS A 267 -2.10 11.95 25.26
N SER A 268 -1.19 11.01 25.05
CA SER A 268 -0.17 11.03 23.99
C SER A 268 -0.48 10.01 22.89
N SER A 269 -0.08 10.31 21.66
CA SER A 269 -0.04 9.33 20.56
C SER A 269 1.01 8.24 20.80
N SER A 270 0.90 7.12 20.08
CA SER A 270 1.92 6.06 20.09
C SER A 270 3.28 6.53 19.54
N ASN A 271 3.27 7.56 18.69
CA ASN A 271 4.45 8.21 18.13
C ASN A 271 5.21 9.01 19.21
N GLU A 272 4.51 9.87 19.96
CA GLU A 272 5.10 10.64 21.06
C GLU A 272 5.66 9.73 22.15
N ILE A 273 4.92 8.68 22.54
CA ILE A 273 5.39 7.70 23.55
C ILE A 273 6.68 7.00 23.08
N PHE A 274 6.77 6.62 21.80
CA PHE A 274 7.96 5.97 21.28
C PHE A 274 9.18 6.91 21.23
N LYS A 275 8.97 8.19 20.90
CA LYS A 275 10.03 9.22 20.92
C LYS A 275 10.55 9.54 22.33
N MET A 276 9.79 9.22 23.38
CA MET A 276 10.24 9.29 24.77
C MET A 276 11.09 8.09 25.22
N THR A 277 11.38 7.10 24.37
CA THR A 277 12.23 5.97 24.75
C THR A 277 13.72 6.33 24.72
N LYS A 278 14.53 5.68 25.57
CA LYS A 278 15.99 5.84 25.56
C LYS A 278 16.57 5.36 24.21
N SER A 279 16.16 4.18 23.75
CA SER A 279 16.59 3.60 22.47
C SER A 279 16.39 4.55 21.28
N TYR A 280 15.26 5.27 21.23
CA TYR A 280 14.99 6.24 20.16
C TYR A 280 16.02 7.38 20.16
N ASN A 281 16.28 7.97 21.33
CA ASN A 281 17.15 9.13 21.46
C ASN A 281 18.63 8.79 21.24
N GLU A 282 19.11 7.64 21.74
CA GLU A 282 20.46 7.15 21.46
C GLU A 282 20.66 6.82 19.97
N ALA A 283 19.69 6.17 19.33
CA ALA A 283 19.77 5.84 17.90
C ALA A 283 19.68 7.07 17.00
N LEU A 284 18.87 8.08 17.35
CA LEU A 284 18.76 9.33 16.60
C LEU A 284 20.06 10.15 16.65
N LEU A 285 20.78 10.16 17.79
CA LEU A 285 22.12 10.73 17.86
C LEU A 285 23.13 9.89 17.06
N GLY A 286 23.08 8.57 17.21
CA GLY A 286 23.97 7.63 16.53
C GLY A 286 23.91 7.69 15.00
N ILE A 287 22.71 7.73 14.41
CA ILE A 287 22.53 7.80 12.96
C ILE A 287 23.02 9.12 12.37
N ASN A 288 22.75 10.25 13.04
CA ASN A 288 23.19 11.57 12.57
C ASN A 288 24.71 11.71 12.59
N ASN A 289 25.40 11.11 13.56
CA ASN A 289 26.86 11.03 13.54
C ASN A 289 27.35 10.04 12.47
N PHE A 290 26.78 8.84 12.40
CA PHE A 290 27.18 7.81 11.44
C PHE A 290 27.08 8.28 9.99
N LEU A 291 26.02 8.99 9.61
CA LEU A 291 25.89 9.52 8.25
C LEU A 291 27.00 10.52 7.90
N LYS A 292 27.42 11.36 8.85
CA LYS A 292 28.45 12.38 8.63
C LYS A 292 29.90 11.89 8.73
N THR A 293 30.19 10.82 9.49
CA THR A 293 31.56 10.32 9.70
C THR A 293 31.80 8.90 9.18
N GLY A 294 30.74 8.21 8.76
CA GLY A 294 30.76 6.88 8.17
C GLY A 294 31.42 5.80 9.02
N ASN A 295 32.21 4.95 8.36
CA ASN A 295 33.07 3.94 8.98
C ASN A 295 34.56 4.35 9.02
N TYR A 296 34.96 5.38 8.25
CA TYR A 296 36.36 5.73 8.01
C TYR A 296 36.65 7.25 8.09
N GLY A 297 35.75 8.05 8.66
CA GLY A 297 35.88 9.50 8.79
C GLY A 297 35.24 10.32 7.66
N ASN A 298 34.79 9.68 6.59
CA ASN A 298 34.09 10.30 5.46
C ASN A 298 32.57 10.21 5.60
N SER A 299 31.86 11.15 4.97
CA SER A 299 30.40 11.11 4.80
C SER A 299 29.93 9.83 4.12
N ILE A 300 28.73 9.35 4.45
CA ILE A 300 28.06 8.21 3.80
C ILE A 300 27.39 8.67 2.50
N ASP A 301 27.54 7.90 1.42
CA ASP A 301 26.84 8.11 0.15
C ASP A 301 26.25 6.78 -0.38
N PHE A 302 24.92 6.67 -0.30
CA PHE A 302 24.13 5.54 -0.80
C PHE A 302 23.71 5.66 -2.28
N THR A 303 24.05 6.76 -2.98
CA THR A 303 23.90 6.83 -4.45
C THR A 303 24.91 5.94 -5.16
N SER A 304 26.07 5.70 -4.51
CA SER A 304 27.14 4.82 -4.94
C SER A 304 26.76 3.32 -4.98
N SER A 305 27.76 2.45 -5.19
CA SER A 305 27.61 0.99 -5.17
C SER A 305 27.13 0.50 -3.80
N PHE A 306 26.21 -0.47 -3.78
CA PHE A 306 25.62 -0.99 -2.54
C PHE A 306 26.69 -1.63 -1.61
N ASP A 307 26.92 -0.98 -0.47
CA ASP A 307 27.68 -1.53 0.65
C ASP A 307 26.69 -2.10 1.70
N LYS A 308 26.76 -3.42 1.91
CA LYS A 308 25.94 -4.13 2.89
C LYS A 308 26.32 -3.79 4.34
N SER A 309 27.60 -3.54 4.65
CA SER A 309 28.07 -3.17 6.00
C SER A 309 27.56 -1.78 6.40
N GLN A 310 27.63 -0.81 5.49
CA GLN A 310 27.04 0.52 5.70
C GLN A 310 25.50 0.44 5.82
N SER A 311 24.86 -0.40 5.00
CA SER A 311 23.41 -0.59 5.03
C SER A 311 22.93 -1.28 6.32
N ASP A 312 23.52 -2.42 6.70
CA ASP A 312 23.20 -3.12 7.95
C ASP A 312 23.37 -2.19 9.17
N LYS A 313 24.39 -1.32 9.16
CA LYS A 313 24.62 -0.32 10.22
C LYS A 313 23.53 0.77 10.22
N PHE A 314 23.10 1.27 9.06
CA PHE A 314 21.96 2.19 8.91
C PHE A 314 20.64 1.56 9.43
N TRP A 315 20.41 0.29 9.09
CA TRP A 315 19.25 -0.48 9.55
C TRP A 315 19.28 -0.73 11.06
N SER A 316 20.46 -0.91 11.65
CA SER A 316 20.60 -1.08 13.11
C SER A 316 20.13 0.14 13.94
N PHE A 317 20.24 1.35 13.39
CA PHE A 317 19.67 2.56 14.00
C PHE A 317 18.18 2.74 13.71
N THR A 318 17.77 2.59 12.44
CA THR A 318 16.39 2.90 12.02
C THR A 318 15.35 1.96 12.64
N ASN A 319 15.70 0.74 13.04
CA ASN A 319 14.79 -0.13 13.81
C ASN A 319 14.47 0.39 15.23
N LYS A 320 15.18 1.41 15.72
CA LYS A 320 14.90 2.15 16.96
C LYS A 320 14.23 3.50 16.72
N ILE A 321 14.13 3.95 15.47
CA ILE A 321 13.58 5.26 15.08
C ILE A 321 12.23 5.12 14.37
N GLY A 322 12.04 4.07 13.58
CA GLY A 322 10.83 3.78 12.81
C GLY A 322 10.59 4.70 11.60
N VAL A 323 11.45 5.70 11.36
CA VAL A 323 11.33 6.71 10.31
C VAL A 323 12.70 7.04 9.70
N TYR A 324 12.75 7.27 8.37
CA TYR A 324 13.93 7.75 7.63
C TYR A 324 13.50 8.53 6.37
N GLY A 325 14.48 9.08 5.63
CA GLY A 325 14.29 9.67 4.29
C GLY A 325 14.64 11.16 4.17
N ASP A 326 14.65 11.89 5.30
CA ASP A 326 14.91 13.34 5.36
C ASP A 326 16.19 13.71 6.14
N TYR A 327 17.08 12.75 6.40
CA TYR A 327 18.38 13.01 7.04
C TYR A 327 19.29 13.83 6.11
N GLY A 328 19.84 14.94 6.60
CA GLY A 328 20.71 15.85 5.83
C GLY A 328 20.27 17.30 6.01
N GLN A 329 21.20 18.26 5.94
CA GLN A 329 20.91 19.69 6.06
C GLN A 329 20.77 20.35 4.68
N THR A 330 21.50 19.83 3.69
CA THR A 330 21.42 20.26 2.29
C THR A 330 20.65 19.26 1.42
N THR A 331 20.22 19.73 0.25
CA THR A 331 19.58 18.93 -0.79
C THR A 331 20.45 17.75 -1.27
N HIS A 332 21.78 17.90 -1.24
CA HIS A 332 22.72 16.84 -1.60
C HIS A 332 22.85 15.80 -0.49
N GLU A 333 23.09 16.21 0.76
CA GLU A 333 23.12 15.29 1.91
C GLU A 333 21.83 14.47 2.01
N LYS A 334 20.65 15.09 1.76
CA LYS A 334 19.36 14.37 1.75
C LYS A 334 19.25 13.29 0.67
N VAL A 335 20.04 13.37 -0.40
CA VAL A 335 20.14 12.34 -1.44
C VAL A 335 21.22 11.31 -1.09
N GLU A 336 22.41 11.75 -0.69
CA GLU A 336 23.55 10.90 -0.29
C GLU A 336 23.21 9.99 0.91
N PHE A 337 22.50 10.51 1.91
CA PHE A 337 22.09 9.77 3.11
C PHE A 337 20.86 8.88 2.91
N TYR A 338 20.27 8.83 1.72
CA TYR A 338 19.11 8.00 1.44
C TYR A 338 19.48 6.55 1.09
N ASN A 339 19.38 5.65 2.06
CA ASN A 339 19.46 4.23 1.76
C ASN A 339 18.23 3.77 0.97
N ARG A 340 18.43 3.43 -0.31
CA ARG A 340 17.40 2.96 -1.24
C ARG A 340 17.03 1.48 -1.09
N SER A 341 17.79 0.70 -0.34
CA SER A 341 17.39 -0.67 0.01
C SER A 341 16.26 -0.66 1.05
N LEU A 342 15.67 -1.82 1.28
CA LEU A 342 14.78 -2.06 2.40
C LEU A 342 15.21 -3.36 3.09
N SER A 343 15.55 -3.28 4.38
CA SER A 343 15.84 -4.46 5.20
C SER A 343 14.79 -4.67 6.27
N ILE A 344 14.37 -5.93 6.46
CA ILE A 344 13.50 -6.35 7.54
C ILE A 344 14.06 -6.09 8.95
N ASP A 345 15.39 -5.99 9.10
CA ASP A 345 16.04 -5.63 10.36
C ASP A 345 16.25 -4.11 10.54
N GLY A 346 15.85 -3.31 9.55
CA GLY A 346 15.64 -1.86 9.66
C GLY A 346 14.26 -1.49 10.22
N MET A 347 13.32 -2.43 10.27
CA MET A 347 11.95 -2.18 10.71
C MET A 347 11.84 -2.19 12.24
N VAL A 348 11.18 -1.17 12.81
CA VAL A 348 10.80 -1.20 14.24
C VAL A 348 9.75 -2.29 14.46
N LYS A 349 9.86 -3.01 15.58
CA LYS A 349 9.02 -4.17 15.93
C LYS A 349 8.31 -3.87 17.26
N GLN A 350 7.07 -4.31 17.43
CA GLN A 350 6.32 -4.10 18.68
C GLN A 350 6.95 -4.78 19.89
N VAL A 351 6.83 -4.13 21.04
CA VAL A 351 7.33 -4.58 22.34
C VAL A 351 6.16 -4.91 23.27
N TYR A 352 6.34 -5.90 24.12
CA TYR A 352 5.30 -6.48 24.98
C TYR A 352 5.88 -6.82 26.35
N LEU A 353 5.02 -7.05 27.35
CA LEU A 353 5.43 -7.71 28.58
C LEU A 353 5.99 -9.10 28.33
N ASP A 354 6.83 -9.56 29.25
CA ASP A 354 7.37 -10.91 29.24
C ASP A 354 6.24 -11.92 29.51
N LYS A 355 6.32 -13.11 28.89
CA LYS A 355 5.35 -14.19 29.09
C LYS A 355 5.58 -14.93 30.42
N PHE A 356 4.55 -15.66 30.87
CA PHE A 356 4.59 -16.49 32.06
C PHE A 356 4.07 -17.91 31.80
N ASP A 357 4.59 -18.90 32.53
CA ASP A 357 4.15 -20.29 32.41
C ASP A 357 3.11 -20.66 33.49
N GLU A 358 2.47 -21.83 33.37
CA GLU A 358 1.51 -22.33 34.37
C GLU A 358 2.10 -22.43 35.79
N ASN A 359 3.42 -22.62 35.90
CA ASN A 359 4.13 -22.63 37.18
C ASN A 359 4.30 -21.22 37.78
N ASP A 360 4.37 -20.17 36.96
CA ASP A 360 4.52 -18.80 37.44
C ASP A 360 3.27 -18.32 38.19
N LYS A 361 2.07 -18.77 37.78
CA LYS A 361 0.80 -18.41 38.42
C LYS A 361 0.44 -19.26 39.65
N LEU A 362 1.31 -20.18 40.08
CA LEU A 362 1.11 -20.92 41.34
C LEU A 362 0.98 -19.95 42.52
N ASN A 363 -0.04 -20.20 43.36
CA ASN A 363 -0.45 -19.35 44.48
C ASN A 363 -0.84 -17.91 44.12
N ALA A 364 -1.07 -17.58 42.83
CA ALA A 364 -1.55 -16.27 42.43
C ALA A 364 -3.02 -16.06 42.80
N LYS A 365 -3.31 -14.95 43.49
CA LYS A 365 -4.67 -14.52 43.81
C LYS A 365 -5.34 -13.96 42.57
N VAL A 366 -6.34 -14.67 42.04
CA VAL A 366 -7.21 -14.12 40.98
C VAL A 366 -7.95 -12.90 41.52
N ILE A 367 -7.94 -11.80 40.76
CA ILE A 367 -8.60 -10.54 41.10
C ILE A 367 -9.34 -9.98 39.89
N ASP A 368 -10.61 -9.59 40.09
CA ASP A 368 -11.35 -8.89 39.05
C ASP A 368 -10.92 -7.41 38.99
N LYS A 369 -10.58 -6.96 37.78
CA LYS A 369 -10.29 -5.57 37.41
C LYS A 369 -10.91 -5.23 36.04
N SER A 370 -11.90 -5.99 35.56
CA SER A 370 -12.48 -5.87 34.21
C SER A 370 -12.97 -4.46 33.89
N GLU A 371 -13.60 -3.76 34.83
CA GLU A 371 -14.06 -2.38 34.61
C GLU A 371 -12.89 -1.39 34.40
N PHE A 372 -11.81 -1.53 35.18
CA PHE A 372 -10.59 -0.73 35.01
C PHE A 372 -9.93 -1.03 33.67
N ILE A 373 -9.77 -2.31 33.30
CA ILE A 373 -9.19 -2.69 32.02
C ILE A 373 -10.06 -2.20 30.85
N ASN A 374 -11.39 -2.25 30.96
CA ASN A 374 -12.29 -1.73 29.93
C ASN A 374 -12.17 -0.21 29.72
N LYS A 375 -11.97 0.55 30.80
CA LYS A 375 -11.64 1.99 30.73
C LYS A 375 -10.25 2.21 30.12
N LEU A 376 -9.26 1.39 30.49
CA LEU A 376 -7.88 1.50 30.01
C LEU A 376 -7.77 1.21 28.51
N VAL A 377 -8.36 0.12 28.02
CA VAL A 377 -8.38 -0.25 26.60
C VAL A 377 -9.04 0.84 25.75
N SER A 378 -10.13 1.46 26.23
CA SER A 378 -10.80 2.56 25.50
C SER A 378 -9.93 3.80 25.26
N LYS A 379 -8.83 3.94 26.03
CA LYS A 379 -7.87 5.06 25.96
C LYS A 379 -6.45 4.59 25.63
N ASN A 380 -6.28 3.36 25.13
CA ASN A 380 -4.97 2.83 24.81
C ASN A 380 -4.45 3.42 23.48
N PRO A 381 -3.38 4.22 23.46
CA PRO A 381 -2.82 4.78 22.23
C PRO A 381 -2.32 3.70 21.26
N PHE A 382 -1.95 2.52 21.76
CA PHE A 382 -1.54 1.37 20.95
C PHE A 382 -2.70 0.59 20.34
N GLY A 383 -3.95 0.87 20.71
CA GLY A 383 -5.15 0.22 20.17
C GLY A 383 -5.80 -0.83 21.07
N PHE A 384 -6.76 -1.57 20.51
CA PHE A 384 -7.77 -2.31 21.25
C PHE A 384 -7.52 -3.82 21.35
N LEU A 385 -6.35 -4.32 20.93
CA LEU A 385 -5.99 -5.73 21.07
C LEU A 385 -5.44 -6.08 22.46
N PRO A 386 -5.57 -7.35 22.88
CA PRO A 386 -4.80 -7.94 23.98
C PRO A 386 -3.29 -7.65 23.92
N SER A 387 -2.65 -7.81 22.76
CA SER A 387 -1.24 -7.45 22.54
C SER A 387 -0.96 -5.97 22.76
N ASN A 388 -1.87 -5.08 22.34
CA ASN A 388 -1.73 -3.64 22.56
C ASN A 388 -1.86 -3.26 24.05
N LEU A 389 -2.62 -4.03 24.84
CA LEU A 389 -2.68 -3.84 26.29
C LEU A 389 -1.40 -4.32 26.98
N SER A 390 -0.80 -5.43 26.52
CA SER A 390 0.54 -5.86 26.96
C SER A 390 1.60 -4.80 26.61
N GLN A 391 1.56 -4.25 25.39
CA GLN A 391 2.43 -3.14 24.97
C GLN A 391 2.23 -1.87 25.80
N PHE A 392 0.99 -1.54 26.18
CA PHE A 392 0.72 -0.42 27.08
C PHE A 392 1.39 -0.63 28.45
N PHE A 393 1.23 -1.81 29.07
CA PHE A 393 1.84 -2.10 30.35
C PHE A 393 3.38 -2.24 30.31
N TYR A 394 3.97 -2.54 29.15
CA TYR A 394 5.43 -2.50 28.96
C TYR A 394 6.01 -1.09 29.19
N TYR A 395 5.34 -0.04 28.70
CA TYR A 395 5.80 1.35 28.89
C TYR A 395 5.35 1.95 30.23
N ALA A 396 4.18 1.56 30.74
CA ALA A 396 3.60 2.11 31.97
C ALA A 396 4.45 1.80 33.22
N SER A 397 4.68 2.81 34.06
CA SER A 397 5.50 2.71 35.27
C SER A 397 4.88 1.78 36.31
N LEU A 398 5.72 1.00 37.02
CA LEU A 398 5.23 0.10 38.07
C LEU A 398 4.53 0.87 39.21
N GLN A 399 4.93 2.13 39.45
CA GLN A 399 4.27 3.03 40.41
C GLN A 399 2.87 3.44 39.94
N SER A 400 2.70 3.80 38.67
CA SER A 400 1.40 4.15 38.07
C SER A 400 0.47 2.94 38.04
N ILE A 401 0.99 1.76 37.69
CA ILE A 401 0.24 0.49 37.71
C ILE A 401 -0.19 0.16 39.15
N SER A 402 0.72 0.27 40.13
CA SER A 402 0.45 0.09 41.56
C SER A 402 -0.70 0.99 42.06
N LYS A 403 -0.64 2.29 41.74
CA LYS A 403 -1.68 3.29 42.04
C LYS A 403 -3.04 2.93 41.43
N ASN A 404 -3.06 2.46 40.18
CA ASN A 404 -4.30 2.23 39.43
C ASN A 404 -4.95 0.86 39.72
N LEU A 405 -4.16 -0.17 40.04
CA LEU A 405 -4.67 -1.51 40.36
C LEU A 405 -4.93 -1.74 41.85
N ASP A 406 -4.49 -0.83 42.73
CA ASP A 406 -4.46 -1.03 44.20
C ASP A 406 -3.67 -2.29 44.60
N ILE A 407 -2.48 -2.41 44.01
CA ILE A 407 -1.50 -3.48 44.32
C ILE A 407 -0.21 -2.78 44.71
N LYS A 408 0.06 -2.68 46.02
CA LYS A 408 1.21 -1.93 46.54
C LYS A 408 2.53 -2.58 46.13
N ASN A 409 3.50 -1.74 45.77
CA ASN A 409 4.91 -2.09 45.56
C ASN A 409 5.11 -3.24 44.54
N ILE A 410 4.59 -3.07 43.33
CA ILE A 410 4.81 -4.02 42.21
C ILE A 410 6.31 -4.14 41.91
N LYS A 411 6.78 -5.40 41.82
CA LYS A 411 8.16 -5.80 41.53
C LYS A 411 8.34 -6.20 40.07
N TYR A 412 7.38 -6.95 39.52
CA TYR A 412 7.29 -7.21 38.08
C TYR A 412 5.85 -7.43 37.63
N ILE A 413 5.63 -7.30 36.32
CA ILE A 413 4.38 -7.58 35.63
C ILE A 413 4.68 -8.36 34.33
N LYS A 414 3.93 -9.44 34.09
CA LYS A 414 4.03 -10.35 32.94
C LYS A 414 2.66 -10.49 32.28
N ALA A 415 2.59 -10.83 31.00
CA ALA A 415 1.31 -11.10 30.34
C ALA A 415 1.36 -12.18 29.26
N ASN A 416 0.30 -13.00 29.23
CA ASN A 416 -0.02 -13.93 28.14
C ASN A 416 -1.27 -13.41 27.43
N PHE A 417 -1.21 -13.29 26.10
CA PHE A 417 -2.29 -12.72 25.29
C PHE A 417 -2.54 -13.53 24.01
N ASP A 418 -3.79 -13.50 23.56
CA ASP A 418 -4.27 -14.11 22.33
C ASP A 418 -5.18 -13.10 21.60
N ASP A 419 -4.72 -12.61 20.45
CA ASP A 419 -5.42 -11.63 19.62
C ASP A 419 -6.41 -12.27 18.63
N GLU A 420 -6.41 -13.59 18.43
CA GLU A 420 -7.40 -14.28 17.59
C GLU A 420 -8.69 -14.53 18.40
N VAL A 421 -8.56 -14.82 19.69
CA VAL A 421 -9.68 -14.97 20.63
C VAL A 421 -10.10 -13.65 21.27
N GLY A 422 -9.16 -12.71 21.44
CA GLY A 422 -9.40 -11.44 22.13
C GLY A 422 -9.35 -11.60 23.65
N SER A 423 -8.30 -12.23 24.18
CA SER A 423 -8.12 -12.51 25.62
C SER A 423 -6.70 -12.23 26.12
N ILE A 424 -6.57 -11.82 27.39
CA ILE A 424 -5.29 -11.57 28.07
C ILE A 424 -5.36 -11.94 29.55
N ALA A 425 -4.32 -12.64 30.01
CA ALA A 425 -4.02 -12.88 31.40
C ALA A 425 -2.79 -12.05 31.81
N ILE A 426 -2.85 -11.35 32.94
CA ILE A 426 -1.80 -10.46 33.46
C ILE A 426 -1.40 -10.93 34.85
N LEU A 427 -0.14 -11.32 35.01
CA LEU A 427 0.43 -11.77 36.28
C LEU A 427 1.30 -10.66 36.88
N ILE A 428 1.08 -10.35 38.15
CA ILE A 428 1.76 -9.28 38.89
C ILE A 428 2.34 -9.88 40.18
N GLU A 429 3.61 -9.62 40.47
CA GLU A 429 4.23 -9.93 41.77
C GLU A 429 4.66 -8.63 42.45
N ASN A 430 4.41 -8.51 43.76
CA ASN A 430 4.92 -7.39 44.56
C ASN A 430 6.27 -7.71 45.23
N ILE A 431 6.90 -6.72 45.89
CA ILE A 431 8.19 -6.93 46.55
C ILE A 431 8.16 -7.98 47.68
N ASN A 432 6.97 -8.30 48.22
CA ASN A 432 6.79 -9.32 49.25
C ASN A 432 6.70 -10.75 48.66
N GLY A 433 6.63 -10.90 47.34
CA GLY A 433 6.40 -12.17 46.66
C GLY A 433 4.92 -12.57 46.56
N GLU A 434 3.98 -11.70 46.94
CA GLU A 434 2.55 -11.95 46.73
C GLU A 434 2.22 -11.80 45.23
N LYS A 435 1.51 -12.80 44.69
CA LYS A 435 1.15 -12.87 43.27
C LYS A 435 -0.32 -12.59 43.05
N PHE A 436 -0.64 -11.85 42.00
CA PHE A 436 -1.99 -11.46 41.59
C PHE A 436 -2.19 -11.75 40.11
N LEU A 437 -3.37 -12.26 39.74
CA LEU A 437 -3.71 -12.64 38.37
C LEU A 437 -5.01 -11.95 37.93
N ILE A 438 -4.97 -11.25 36.80
CA ILE A 438 -6.14 -10.62 36.15
C ILE A 438 -6.38 -11.34 34.82
N GLU A 439 -7.57 -11.92 34.61
CA GLU A 439 -7.91 -12.66 33.39
C GLU A 439 -9.15 -12.07 32.71
N VAL A 440 -8.96 -11.45 31.56
CA VAL A 440 -10.02 -10.76 30.80
C VAL A 440 -10.07 -11.17 29.33
N ASP A 441 -11.25 -11.02 28.76
CA ASP A 441 -11.63 -11.42 27.41
C ASP A 441 -12.63 -10.41 26.84
N LYS A 442 -12.89 -10.48 25.53
CA LYS A 442 -13.83 -9.57 24.84
C LYS A 442 -15.30 -9.71 25.23
N GLN A 443 -15.67 -10.67 26.09
CA GLN A 443 -17.04 -10.78 26.66
C GLN A 443 -17.14 -10.03 27.99
N LYS A 444 -16.10 -10.06 28.83
CA LYS A 444 -15.98 -9.24 30.05
C LYS A 444 -15.61 -7.78 29.77
N VAL A 445 -14.88 -7.53 28.67
CA VAL A 445 -14.27 -6.24 28.34
C VAL A 445 -14.68 -5.84 26.92
N ASN A 446 -15.85 -5.21 26.78
CA ASN A 446 -16.45 -4.86 25.49
C ASN A 446 -15.58 -3.96 24.58
N ASN A 447 -14.61 -3.22 25.14
CA ASN A 447 -13.66 -2.42 24.34
C ASN A 447 -12.50 -3.25 23.77
N LEU A 448 -12.22 -4.44 24.31
CA LEU A 448 -11.23 -5.38 23.79
C LEU A 448 -11.71 -5.97 22.45
N LYS A 449 -10.76 -6.25 21.55
CA LYS A 449 -11.02 -6.74 20.18
C LYS A 449 -10.16 -7.95 19.86
N MET A 450 -10.61 -8.71 18.87
CA MET A 450 -9.85 -9.77 18.21
C MET A 450 -9.56 -9.38 16.75
N ASN A 451 -8.60 -10.05 16.09
CA ASN A 451 -8.16 -9.71 14.73
C ASN A 451 -9.33 -9.66 13.72
N ASP A 452 -10.24 -10.63 13.76
CA ASP A 452 -11.46 -10.66 12.93
C ASP A 452 -12.28 -9.36 13.01
N ASP A 453 -12.35 -8.70 14.18
CA ASP A 453 -13.11 -7.45 14.31
C ASP A 453 -12.59 -6.36 13.35
N PHE A 454 -11.27 -6.34 13.09
CA PHE A 454 -10.61 -5.44 12.15
C PHE A 454 -10.71 -5.92 10.70
N TYR A 455 -10.57 -7.22 10.44
CA TYR A 455 -10.74 -7.78 9.10
C TYR A 455 -12.17 -7.60 8.57
N ASN A 456 -13.18 -7.85 9.41
CA ASN A 456 -14.59 -7.56 9.14
C ASN A 456 -14.81 -6.09 8.82
N TYR A 457 -14.21 -5.18 9.60
CA TYR A 457 -14.34 -3.74 9.40
C TYR A 457 -13.79 -3.26 8.05
N ILE A 458 -12.68 -3.85 7.58
CA ILE A 458 -12.11 -3.58 6.25
C ILE A 458 -12.99 -4.20 5.16
N TYR A 459 -13.37 -5.47 5.30
CA TYR A 459 -14.16 -6.20 4.31
C TYR A 459 -15.52 -5.53 4.05
N ASP A 460 -16.19 -5.04 5.09
CA ASP A 460 -17.49 -4.38 4.93
C ASP A 460 -17.43 -3.06 4.17
N ARG A 461 -16.29 -2.37 4.16
CA ARG A 461 -16.11 -1.06 3.51
C ARG A 461 -15.46 -1.12 2.14
N SER A 462 -14.97 -2.28 1.72
CA SER A 462 -14.18 -2.46 0.50
C SER A 462 -14.81 -3.41 -0.50
N PHE A 463 -14.49 -3.20 -1.77
CA PHE A 463 -14.89 -4.02 -2.91
C PHE A 463 -13.79 -4.03 -3.97
N MET A 464 -13.75 -5.07 -4.79
CA MET A 464 -12.94 -5.10 -6.01
C MET A 464 -13.62 -4.26 -7.09
N PHE A 465 -12.87 -3.38 -7.74
CA PHE A 465 -13.28 -2.54 -8.87
C PHE A 465 -12.53 -2.96 -10.14
N SER A 466 -13.24 -3.03 -11.28
CA SER A 466 -12.69 -3.43 -12.58
C SER A 466 -13.24 -2.60 -13.74
N TRP A 467 -12.41 -2.41 -14.78
CA TRP A 467 -12.84 -1.85 -16.08
C TRP A 467 -12.14 -2.50 -17.26
N TYR A 468 -12.76 -2.40 -18.44
CA TYR A 468 -12.29 -2.98 -19.70
C TYR A 468 -12.30 -1.92 -20.80
N ALA A 469 -11.20 -1.79 -21.53
CA ALA A 469 -11.02 -0.77 -22.56
C ALA A 469 -10.21 -1.29 -23.76
N LYS A 470 -10.16 -0.47 -24.81
CA LYS A 470 -9.31 -0.60 -25.98
C LYS A 470 -8.46 0.66 -26.06
N GLY A 471 -7.14 0.52 -25.93
CA GLY A 471 -6.16 1.61 -25.88
C GLY A 471 -4.97 1.32 -26.78
N TRP A 472 -4.08 2.29 -26.99
CA TRP A 472 -2.87 2.09 -27.80
C TRP A 472 -1.72 1.57 -26.96
N GLU A 473 -1.02 0.55 -27.44
CA GLU A 473 0.08 -0.08 -26.70
C GLU A 473 1.40 0.00 -27.48
N ARG A 474 2.51 0.06 -26.74
CA ARG A 474 3.89 -0.08 -27.24
C ARG A 474 4.60 -1.17 -26.46
N ASP A 475 5.53 -1.89 -27.10
CA ASP A 475 6.39 -2.83 -26.40
C ASP A 475 7.50 -2.12 -25.58
N PHE A 476 8.32 -2.90 -24.87
CA PHE A 476 9.45 -2.39 -24.07
C PHE A 476 10.51 -1.63 -24.90
N PHE A 477 10.55 -1.84 -26.22
CA PHE A 477 11.41 -1.14 -27.17
C PHE A 477 10.67 0.01 -27.88
N GLU A 478 9.57 0.49 -27.29
CA GLU A 478 8.66 1.52 -27.78
C GLU A 478 8.00 1.25 -29.15
N LYS A 479 7.99 0.00 -29.63
CA LYS A 479 7.37 -0.35 -30.92
C LYS A 479 5.86 -0.43 -30.76
N ASP A 480 5.11 0.27 -31.62
CA ASP A 480 3.64 0.24 -31.60
C ASP A 480 3.10 -1.19 -31.81
N LYS A 481 2.26 -1.66 -30.88
CA LYS A 481 1.42 -2.86 -31.04
C LYS A 481 0.02 -2.53 -31.58
N GLY A 482 -0.28 -1.26 -31.84
CA GLY A 482 -1.61 -0.81 -32.26
C GLY A 482 -2.61 -0.73 -31.10
N ILE A 483 -3.90 -0.85 -31.42
CA ILE A 483 -4.96 -0.91 -30.41
C ILE A 483 -4.98 -2.32 -29.80
N GLN A 484 -4.95 -2.39 -28.47
CA GLN A 484 -5.01 -3.62 -27.68
C GLN A 484 -6.13 -3.54 -26.63
N ASN A 485 -6.66 -4.69 -26.23
CA ASN A 485 -7.56 -4.79 -25.09
C ASN A 485 -6.76 -4.57 -23.79
N VAL A 486 -7.28 -3.72 -22.91
CA VAL A 486 -6.68 -3.40 -21.60
C VAL A 486 -7.75 -3.60 -20.52
N ASN A 487 -7.40 -4.26 -19.43
CA ASN A 487 -8.21 -4.30 -18.22
C ASN A 487 -7.34 -3.95 -17.01
N GLU A 488 -7.89 -3.18 -16.09
CA GLU A 488 -7.26 -2.88 -14.80
C GLU A 488 -8.25 -3.23 -13.68
N ASN A 489 -7.70 -3.67 -12.55
CA ASN A 489 -8.44 -4.14 -11.40
C ASN A 489 -7.74 -3.64 -10.13
N GLY A 490 -8.51 -3.31 -9.10
CA GLY A 490 -7.96 -2.94 -7.80
C GLY A 490 -9.03 -2.69 -6.76
N THR A 491 -8.61 -2.57 -5.51
CA THR A 491 -9.53 -2.35 -4.39
C THR A 491 -10.03 -0.90 -4.37
N MET A 492 -11.31 -0.75 -4.07
CA MET A 492 -11.93 0.51 -3.67
C MET A 492 -12.54 0.39 -2.28
N TRP A 493 -12.60 1.50 -1.55
CA TRP A 493 -13.32 1.58 -0.28
C TRP A 493 -14.03 2.93 -0.12
N VAL A 494 -15.13 2.95 0.63
CA VAL A 494 -15.99 4.14 0.75
C VAL A 494 -15.50 5.09 1.84
N VAL A 495 -15.11 6.29 1.43
CA VAL A 495 -14.71 7.40 2.29
C VAL A 495 -15.93 7.98 3.02
N ASP A 496 -16.97 8.36 2.26
CA ASP A 496 -18.16 9.09 2.71
C ASP A 496 -19.25 9.06 1.61
N ARG A 497 -20.47 9.53 1.88
CA ARG A 497 -21.52 9.76 0.87
C ARG A 497 -21.75 11.25 0.64
N VAL A 498 -21.94 11.64 -0.62
CA VAL A 498 -22.38 12.99 -1.02
C VAL A 498 -23.89 13.10 -0.86
N ILE A 499 -24.35 14.18 -0.23
CA ILE A 499 -25.78 14.46 -0.07
C ILE A 499 -26.27 15.13 -1.37
N ASN A 500 -26.98 14.39 -2.22
CA ASN A 500 -27.37 14.86 -3.56
C ASN A 500 -28.81 14.43 -3.92
N PRO A 501 -29.84 15.20 -3.52
CA PRO A 501 -31.24 14.85 -3.71
C PRO A 501 -31.64 14.58 -5.16
N GLU A 502 -31.04 15.27 -6.15
CA GLU A 502 -31.40 15.08 -7.57
C GLU A 502 -30.87 13.75 -8.12
N VAL A 503 -29.69 13.31 -7.68
CA VAL A 503 -29.14 11.99 -8.01
C VAL A 503 -29.90 10.89 -7.25
N GLU A 504 -30.35 11.16 -6.02
CA GLU A 504 -31.15 10.22 -5.23
C GLU A 504 -32.56 9.98 -5.78
N LYS A 505 -33.20 11.00 -6.37
CA LYS A 505 -34.45 10.87 -7.14
C LYS A 505 -34.28 10.01 -8.40
N GLN A 506 -33.09 10.02 -9.00
CA GLN A 506 -32.76 9.23 -10.20
C GLN A 506 -32.45 7.75 -9.89
N GLY A 507 -32.58 7.30 -8.64
CA GLY A 507 -32.32 5.91 -8.25
C GLY A 507 -30.88 5.60 -7.85
N PHE A 508 -30.01 6.60 -7.72
CA PHE A 508 -28.59 6.42 -7.39
C PHE A 508 -28.23 6.91 -5.98
N TYR A 509 -27.13 6.44 -5.43
CA TYR A 509 -26.38 7.14 -4.39
C TYR A 509 -25.05 7.63 -4.97
N GLU A 510 -24.57 8.80 -4.55
CA GLU A 510 -23.27 9.33 -4.94
C GLU A 510 -22.26 9.18 -3.80
N PHE A 511 -21.26 8.32 -3.99
CA PHE A 511 -20.25 8.03 -2.98
C PHE A 511 -18.91 8.67 -3.31
N LEU A 512 -18.19 9.05 -2.26
CA LEU A 512 -16.76 9.32 -2.29
C LEU A 512 -16.05 7.99 -2.00
N VAL A 513 -15.35 7.43 -2.99
CA VAL A 513 -14.58 6.19 -2.84
C VAL A 513 -13.11 6.45 -3.13
N ALA A 514 -12.22 5.76 -2.43
CA ALA A 514 -10.78 5.92 -2.57
C ALA A 514 -10.13 4.70 -3.22
N THR A 515 -9.10 4.94 -4.02
CA THR A 515 -8.19 3.93 -4.59
C THR A 515 -6.85 4.59 -4.99
N ASN A 516 -5.95 3.86 -5.66
CA ASN A 516 -4.73 4.44 -6.25
C ASN A 516 -5.03 5.11 -7.60
N ILE A 517 -4.18 6.06 -8.02
CA ILE A 517 -4.28 6.68 -9.34
C ILE A 517 -4.14 5.63 -10.44
N HIS A 518 -3.20 4.68 -10.30
CA HIS A 518 -2.96 3.67 -11.34
C HIS A 518 -4.18 2.77 -11.60
N VAL A 519 -4.93 2.38 -10.56
CA VAL A 519 -6.19 1.59 -10.67
C VAL A 519 -7.27 2.30 -11.49
N PHE A 520 -7.27 3.63 -11.51
CA PHE A 520 -8.18 4.45 -12.33
C PHE A 520 -7.45 5.19 -13.47
N SER A 521 -6.25 4.73 -13.89
CA SER A 521 -5.43 5.46 -14.86
C SER A 521 -5.85 5.23 -16.31
N LEU A 522 -6.84 6.00 -16.73
CA LEU A 522 -7.38 5.96 -18.08
C LEU A 522 -6.55 6.75 -19.11
N ARG A 523 -5.41 7.33 -18.71
CA ARG A 523 -4.55 8.15 -19.58
C ARG A 523 -4.00 7.34 -20.77
N LYS A 524 -3.56 6.10 -20.55
CA LYS A 524 -3.09 5.19 -21.62
C LYS A 524 -4.19 4.87 -22.65
N ILE A 525 -5.46 5.05 -22.30
CA ILE A 525 -6.60 4.81 -23.20
C ILE A 525 -6.93 6.05 -24.03
N PHE A 526 -6.98 7.23 -23.39
CA PHE A 526 -7.54 8.44 -24.00
C PHE A 526 -6.54 9.58 -24.31
N ASP A 527 -5.30 9.55 -23.81
CA ASP A 527 -4.27 10.54 -24.16
C ASP A 527 -3.49 10.12 -25.42
N LYS A 528 -3.97 10.59 -26.57
CA LYS A 528 -3.30 10.38 -27.87
C LYS A 528 -1.85 10.92 -27.89
N SER A 529 -1.54 11.96 -27.12
CA SER A 529 -0.23 12.63 -27.11
C SER A 529 0.89 11.83 -26.45
N LEU A 530 0.58 10.69 -25.83
CA LEU A 530 1.58 9.69 -25.41
C LEU A 530 2.20 8.94 -26.59
N TYR A 531 1.52 8.89 -27.75
CA TYR A 531 1.86 8.01 -28.87
C TYR A 531 2.13 8.75 -30.18
N PHE A 532 1.51 9.92 -30.36
CA PHE A 532 1.61 10.71 -31.61
C PHE A 532 1.67 12.20 -31.31
N ASP A 533 2.38 12.94 -32.15
CA ASP A 533 2.30 14.40 -32.17
C ASP A 533 0.87 14.86 -32.51
N ILE A 534 0.49 16.04 -32.02
CA ILE A 534 -0.88 16.59 -32.10
C ILE A 534 -1.37 16.61 -33.56
N ASP A 535 -0.52 17.11 -34.45
CA ASP A 535 -0.80 17.27 -35.89
C ASP A 535 -0.19 16.13 -36.73
N SER A 536 0.05 14.95 -36.13
CA SER A 536 0.70 13.81 -36.80
C SER A 536 -0.18 13.22 -37.92
N ASN A 537 0.23 13.46 -39.15
CA ASN A 537 -0.39 12.94 -40.39
C ASN A 537 -0.27 11.41 -40.58
N ASN A 538 0.48 10.73 -39.71
CA ASN A 538 0.73 9.29 -39.73
C ASN A 538 -0.59 8.48 -39.76
N GLU A 539 -0.67 7.44 -40.58
CA GLU A 539 -1.87 6.59 -40.67
C GLU A 539 -2.20 5.90 -39.34
N LYS A 540 -1.20 5.53 -38.54
CA LYS A 540 -1.41 5.01 -37.18
C LYS A 540 -2.09 6.03 -36.26
N SER A 541 -1.74 7.32 -36.41
CA SER A 541 -2.39 8.42 -35.69
C SER A 541 -3.87 8.56 -36.08
N LYS A 542 -4.23 8.24 -37.33
CA LYS A 542 -5.63 8.22 -37.81
C LYS A 542 -6.40 6.96 -37.37
N GLN A 543 -5.69 5.86 -37.09
CA GLN A 543 -6.26 4.61 -36.58
C GLN A 543 -6.50 4.62 -35.06
N TRP A 544 -5.84 5.50 -34.30
CA TRP A 544 -6.02 5.64 -32.85
C TRP A 544 -7.49 5.97 -32.50
N ASN A 545 -8.11 5.16 -31.65
CA ASN A 545 -9.53 5.28 -31.30
C ASN A 545 -9.82 4.68 -29.91
N GLY A 546 -9.42 5.41 -28.85
CA GLY A 546 -9.56 4.94 -27.46
C GLY A 546 -11.01 4.86 -26.95
N GLY A 547 -11.33 3.82 -26.19
CA GLY A 547 -12.64 3.70 -25.54
C GLY A 547 -12.85 2.47 -24.66
N PHE A 548 -14.01 2.38 -24.02
CA PHE A 548 -14.36 1.25 -23.15
C PHE A 548 -14.99 0.09 -23.94
N SER A 549 -14.86 -1.14 -23.42
CA SER A 549 -15.38 -2.37 -24.02
C SER A 549 -16.32 -3.09 -23.05
N PHE A 550 -17.19 -3.96 -23.58
CA PHE A 550 -17.74 -5.06 -22.80
C PHE A 550 -16.64 -6.09 -22.49
N SER A 551 -16.85 -6.90 -21.45
CA SER A 551 -15.93 -7.95 -20.99
C SER A 551 -15.90 -9.20 -21.89
N ASP A 552 -16.80 -9.30 -22.87
CA ASP A 552 -16.82 -10.40 -23.84
C ASP A 552 -15.72 -10.19 -24.91
N LEU A 553 -14.54 -10.72 -24.61
CA LEU A 553 -13.29 -10.58 -25.39
C LEU A 553 -13.41 -11.03 -26.85
N ASN A 554 -14.45 -11.81 -27.20
CA ASN A 554 -14.63 -12.37 -28.55
C ASN A 554 -15.40 -11.44 -29.51
N GLN A 555 -16.03 -10.36 -29.03
CA GLN A 555 -16.83 -9.49 -29.89
C GLN A 555 -15.99 -8.42 -30.61
N GLN A 556 -15.70 -8.68 -31.90
CA GLN A 556 -14.87 -7.81 -32.74
C GLN A 556 -15.43 -6.39 -32.95
N VAL A 557 -16.75 -6.18 -32.86
CA VAL A 557 -17.41 -4.88 -33.09
C VAL A 557 -18.15 -4.39 -31.84
N THR A 558 -17.43 -4.31 -30.73
CA THR A 558 -17.92 -3.66 -29.51
C THR A 558 -18.09 -2.15 -29.75
N PRO A 559 -19.25 -1.53 -29.46
CA PRO A 559 -19.39 -0.08 -29.54
C PRO A 559 -18.41 0.61 -28.59
N ARG A 560 -17.65 1.59 -29.09
CA ARG A 560 -16.64 2.33 -28.32
C ARG A 560 -17.17 2.89 -26.99
N GLN A 561 -18.48 3.16 -26.92
CA GLN A 561 -19.17 3.72 -25.75
C GLN A 561 -19.89 2.70 -24.85
N GLY A 562 -19.76 1.39 -25.08
CA GLY A 562 -20.57 0.36 -24.41
C GLY A 562 -20.19 -0.04 -22.98
N GLY A 563 -18.98 0.27 -22.53
CA GLY A 563 -18.44 -0.32 -21.29
C GLY A 563 -18.99 0.22 -19.96
N PHE A 564 -18.87 -0.61 -18.93
CA PHE A 564 -19.25 -0.33 -17.54
C PHE A 564 -18.02 -0.37 -16.63
N PHE A 565 -18.12 0.33 -15.50
CA PHE A 565 -17.33 0.07 -14.30
C PHE A 565 -18.00 -1.05 -13.51
N PHE A 566 -17.24 -2.06 -13.09
CA PHE A 566 -17.75 -3.23 -12.38
C PHE A 566 -17.24 -3.31 -10.94
N GLY A 567 -18.06 -3.89 -10.06
CA GLY A 567 -17.77 -4.09 -8.64
C GLY A 567 -18.10 -5.52 -8.20
N THR A 568 -17.28 -6.10 -7.32
CA THR A 568 -17.56 -7.40 -6.68
C THR A 568 -16.89 -7.52 -5.30
N ARG A 569 -17.32 -8.50 -4.50
CA ARG A 569 -16.68 -8.90 -3.23
C ARG A 569 -16.17 -10.35 -3.24
N GLY A 570 -16.23 -11.03 -4.40
CA GLY A 570 -16.13 -12.49 -4.48
C GLY A 570 -17.35 -13.20 -3.88
N TYR A 571 -17.32 -14.53 -3.80
CA TYR A 571 -18.27 -15.30 -2.99
C TYR A 571 -17.75 -15.47 -1.56
N GLN A 572 -18.62 -15.28 -0.56
CA GLN A 572 -18.33 -15.67 0.82
C GLN A 572 -18.68 -17.14 1.06
N THR A 573 -17.72 -18.05 0.90
CA THR A 573 -17.89 -19.49 1.21
C THR A 573 -17.31 -19.91 2.56
N ARG A 574 -16.54 -19.03 3.22
CA ARG A 574 -16.04 -19.23 4.59
C ARG A 574 -16.30 -17.98 5.43
N SER A 575 -16.50 -18.16 6.74
CA SER A 575 -16.40 -17.06 7.71
C SER A 575 -14.98 -16.48 7.69
N LEU A 576 -14.83 -15.20 8.03
CA LEU A 576 -13.56 -14.45 8.03
C LEU A 576 -12.58 -14.84 9.16
N LYS A 577 -12.53 -16.13 9.52
CA LYS A 577 -11.74 -16.74 10.58
C LYS A 577 -10.48 -17.39 10.02
N GLY A 578 -9.33 -16.79 10.30
CA GLY A 578 -8.02 -17.33 9.94
C GLY A 578 -7.61 -17.12 8.47
N ASN A 579 -6.31 -17.05 8.21
CA ASN A 579 -5.72 -16.45 7.01
C ASN A 579 -5.96 -17.20 5.67
N ASN A 580 -6.72 -18.31 5.66
CA ASN A 580 -6.84 -19.20 4.50
C ASN A 580 -8.21 -19.09 3.84
N PHE A 581 -8.38 -18.07 3.00
CA PHE A 581 -9.36 -18.12 1.93
C PHE A 581 -8.92 -19.15 0.89
N VAL A 582 -9.80 -20.11 0.62
CA VAL A 582 -9.79 -20.88 -0.62
C VAL A 582 -11.00 -20.40 -1.39
N ASN A 583 -10.79 -19.82 -2.57
CA ASN A 583 -11.90 -19.38 -3.43
C ASN A 583 -12.80 -20.57 -3.79
N SER A 584 -14.11 -20.37 -3.77
CA SER A 584 -14.96 -21.09 -4.71
C SER A 584 -14.80 -20.48 -6.10
N GLU A 585 -14.86 -21.31 -7.13
CA GLU A 585 -14.71 -20.87 -8.51
C GLU A 585 -15.90 -19.98 -8.95
N SER A 586 -15.64 -19.11 -9.92
CA SER A 586 -16.48 -17.96 -10.32
C SER A 586 -16.60 -16.83 -9.28
N GLY A 587 -16.97 -15.63 -9.75
CA GLY A 587 -17.30 -14.47 -8.94
C GLY A 587 -18.21 -13.56 -9.74
N SER A 588 -19.36 -13.15 -9.20
CA SER A 588 -20.30 -12.28 -9.93
C SER A 588 -19.81 -10.83 -9.91
N TYR A 589 -19.66 -10.22 -11.09
CA TYR A 589 -19.30 -8.82 -11.27
C TYR A 589 -20.57 -8.00 -11.57
N PHE A 590 -20.82 -6.96 -10.79
CA PHE A 590 -22.02 -6.15 -10.88
C PHE A 590 -21.70 -4.76 -11.44
N PRO A 591 -22.51 -4.20 -12.36
CA PRO A 591 -22.25 -2.87 -12.91
C PRO A 591 -22.46 -1.80 -11.83
N ILE A 592 -21.40 -1.06 -11.52
CA ILE A 592 -21.45 0.13 -10.65
C ILE A 592 -22.13 1.26 -11.42
N ALA A 593 -21.62 1.50 -12.63
CA ALA A 593 -21.91 2.64 -13.48
C ALA A 593 -21.57 2.34 -14.94
N LYS A 594 -22.20 3.03 -15.89
CA LYS A 594 -21.64 3.14 -17.26
C LYS A 594 -20.35 3.96 -17.19
N ALA A 595 -19.28 3.47 -17.82
CA ALA A 595 -17.98 4.12 -17.71
C ALA A 595 -17.96 5.51 -18.38
N TYR A 596 -18.59 5.65 -19.56
CA TYR A 596 -18.61 6.91 -20.32
C TYR A 596 -19.30 8.08 -19.63
N GLU A 597 -20.32 7.81 -18.81
CA GLU A 597 -21.07 8.85 -18.11
C GLU A 597 -20.30 9.43 -16.91
N GLN A 598 -19.17 8.80 -16.52
CA GLN A 598 -18.46 9.12 -15.28
C GLN A 598 -16.94 9.29 -15.42
N TYR A 599 -16.26 8.65 -16.40
CA TYR A 599 -14.79 8.58 -16.44
C TYR A 599 -14.03 9.91 -16.37
N LEU A 600 -14.51 10.96 -17.06
CA LEU A 600 -13.88 12.29 -17.05
C LEU A 600 -14.18 13.11 -15.77
N ILE A 601 -15.24 12.77 -15.03
CA ILE A 601 -15.79 13.61 -13.94
C ILE A 601 -15.69 12.95 -12.56
N SER A 602 -15.46 11.64 -12.49
CA SER A 602 -15.28 10.92 -11.23
C SER A 602 -13.99 11.29 -10.50
N PRO A 603 -12.81 11.47 -11.14
CA PRO A 603 -11.59 11.88 -10.44
C PRO A 603 -11.76 13.26 -9.80
N TYR A 604 -12.00 13.26 -8.49
CA TYR A 604 -12.44 14.45 -7.76
C TYR A 604 -11.33 15.06 -6.89
N TYR A 605 -10.47 14.22 -6.30
CA TYR A 605 -9.33 14.69 -5.50
C TYR A 605 -8.12 13.76 -5.61
N THR A 606 -6.94 14.38 -5.64
CA THR A 606 -5.63 13.76 -5.41
C THR A 606 -4.75 14.83 -4.76
N PRO A 607 -3.88 14.50 -3.79
CA PRO A 607 -2.98 15.48 -3.18
C PRO A 607 -2.00 16.05 -4.21
N ARG A 608 -1.70 17.33 -4.07
CA ARG A 608 -0.67 17.99 -4.88
C ARG A 608 0.06 19.04 -4.03
N TYR A 609 1.39 18.97 -4.04
CA TYR A 609 2.26 19.92 -3.36
C TYR A 609 3.58 20.06 -4.12
N TYR A 610 4.43 21.00 -3.68
CA TYR A 610 5.80 21.08 -4.17
C TYR A 610 6.73 20.22 -3.33
N ALA A 611 7.56 19.41 -3.98
CA ALA A 611 8.64 18.67 -3.35
C ALA A 611 9.91 18.80 -4.18
N ASP A 612 11.06 18.71 -3.51
CA ASP A 612 12.40 18.86 -4.05
C ASP A 612 13.38 17.92 -3.33
N GLY A 613 14.61 17.89 -3.86
CA GLY A 613 15.70 17.13 -3.27
C GLY A 613 15.57 15.64 -3.48
N PHE A 614 15.29 15.23 -4.71
CA PHE A 614 15.35 13.85 -5.15
C PHE A 614 16.18 13.74 -6.44
N TRP A 615 16.89 12.62 -6.58
CA TRP A 615 17.79 12.30 -7.68
C TRP A 615 17.10 11.40 -8.70
N ASP A 616 17.14 11.77 -9.99
CA ASP A 616 16.53 10.97 -11.05
C ASP A 616 17.55 10.00 -11.68
N ILE A 617 17.26 8.70 -11.65
CA ILE A 617 18.06 7.63 -12.27
C ILE A 617 18.00 7.70 -13.81
N ASP A 618 17.03 8.40 -14.40
CA ASP A 618 16.97 8.74 -15.83
C ASP A 618 17.05 10.25 -16.07
N ALA A 619 18.16 10.71 -16.66
CA ALA A 619 18.41 12.13 -16.89
C ALA A 619 17.47 12.77 -17.93
N GLU A 620 16.82 11.99 -18.80
CA GLU A 620 15.82 12.50 -19.74
C GLU A 620 14.42 12.59 -19.12
N THR A 621 14.07 11.68 -18.19
CA THR A 621 12.86 11.80 -17.37
C THR A 621 12.87 13.11 -16.58
N GLY A 622 14.00 13.42 -15.92
CA GLY A 622 14.17 14.66 -15.15
C GLY A 622 13.88 15.92 -15.97
N LYS A 623 14.57 16.09 -17.11
CA LYS A 623 14.34 17.22 -18.05
C LYS A 623 12.89 17.33 -18.52
N LYS A 624 12.24 16.20 -18.78
CA LYS A 624 10.90 16.11 -19.36
C LYS A 624 9.79 16.39 -18.35
N HIS A 625 10.00 16.10 -17.07
CA HIS A 625 8.93 16.06 -16.06
C HIS A 625 9.15 16.95 -14.83
N LEU A 626 10.34 17.47 -14.57
CA LEU A 626 10.64 18.28 -13.37
C LEU A 626 10.82 19.76 -13.73
N GLU A 627 10.08 20.65 -13.07
CA GLU A 627 10.19 22.10 -13.30
C GLU A 627 11.50 22.71 -12.77
N VAL A 628 12.13 22.07 -11.78
CA VAL A 628 13.47 22.40 -11.29
C VAL A 628 14.34 21.16 -11.48
N TYR A 629 15.43 21.26 -12.25
CA TYR A 629 16.33 20.15 -12.50
C TYR A 629 17.75 20.62 -12.85
N ASP A 630 18.74 20.23 -12.04
CA ASP A 630 20.15 20.41 -12.35
C ASP A 630 20.64 19.18 -13.14
N GLN A 631 21.13 19.41 -14.37
CA GLN A 631 21.58 18.33 -15.25
C GLN A 631 22.90 17.69 -14.81
N SER A 632 23.69 18.38 -13.98
CA SER A 632 25.02 17.91 -13.54
C SER A 632 24.91 17.00 -12.31
N THR A 633 24.16 17.41 -11.30
CA THR A 633 23.90 16.63 -10.07
C THR A 633 22.71 15.67 -10.23
N ARG A 634 21.85 15.92 -11.21
CA ARG A 634 20.61 15.18 -11.51
C ARG A 634 19.56 15.25 -10.38
N ILE A 635 19.70 16.25 -9.52
CA ILE A 635 18.75 16.55 -8.44
C ILE A 635 17.69 17.53 -8.97
N GLY A 636 16.44 17.31 -8.60
CA GLY A 636 15.33 18.16 -9.02
C GLY A 636 14.23 18.38 -7.99
N GLY A 637 13.16 19.01 -8.46
CA GLY A 637 11.94 19.33 -7.74
C GLY A 637 10.77 19.61 -8.68
N THR A 638 9.55 19.36 -8.21
CA THR A 638 8.31 19.58 -8.97
C THR A 638 7.19 20.11 -8.10
N LYS A 639 6.32 20.96 -8.67
CA LYS A 639 5.05 21.39 -8.06
C LYS A 639 3.92 20.36 -8.20
N ASN A 640 4.20 19.24 -8.85
CA ASN A 640 3.27 18.13 -9.07
C ASN A 640 3.69 16.92 -8.22
N ALA A 641 4.22 17.11 -7.00
CA ALA A 641 4.47 16.03 -6.07
C ALA A 641 3.16 15.61 -5.36
N GLY A 642 3.01 14.32 -5.07
CA GLY A 642 1.79 13.80 -4.47
C GLY A 642 1.90 12.37 -3.95
N ALA A 643 0.75 11.74 -3.72
CA ALA A 643 0.62 10.32 -3.40
C ALA A 643 -0.05 9.59 -4.57
N ASP A 644 0.19 8.29 -4.70
CA ASP A 644 -0.60 7.42 -5.58
C ASP A 644 -1.98 7.15 -4.95
N PHE A 645 -2.82 8.18 -4.88
CA PHE A 645 -4.11 8.20 -4.21
C PHE A 645 -5.08 9.09 -4.97
N VAL A 646 -6.30 8.60 -5.18
CA VAL A 646 -7.40 9.35 -5.76
C VAL A 646 -8.70 9.07 -5.00
N ILE A 647 -9.48 10.12 -4.75
CA ILE A 647 -10.88 10.00 -4.35
C ILE A 647 -11.74 10.27 -5.57
N LEU A 648 -12.62 9.31 -5.86
CA LEU A 648 -13.59 9.36 -6.95
C LEU A 648 -14.98 9.70 -6.42
N ARG A 649 -15.73 10.51 -7.18
CA ARG A 649 -17.18 10.61 -7.07
C ARG A 649 -17.80 9.57 -8.00
N LEU A 650 -18.33 8.48 -7.44
CA LEU A 650 -19.05 7.44 -8.20
C LEU A 650 -20.54 7.46 -7.86
N LYS A 651 -21.39 7.47 -8.89
CA LYS A 651 -22.83 7.21 -8.73
C LYS A 651 -23.09 5.72 -8.90
N ILE A 652 -23.68 5.09 -7.87
CA ILE A 652 -24.01 3.66 -7.82
C ILE A 652 -25.52 3.51 -7.75
N HIS A 653 -26.13 2.66 -8.58
CA HIS A 653 -27.58 2.44 -8.54
C HIS A 653 -28.00 1.73 -7.25
N LYS A 654 -29.13 2.16 -6.65
CA LYS A 654 -29.63 1.67 -5.35
C LYS A 654 -29.81 0.16 -5.33
N ASP A 655 -30.27 -0.44 -6.43
CA ASP A 655 -30.42 -1.90 -6.54
C ASP A 655 -29.11 -2.68 -6.64
N ASN A 656 -28.02 -2.04 -7.08
CA ASN A 656 -26.73 -2.70 -7.26
C ASN A 656 -25.88 -2.63 -5.98
N LEU A 657 -26.15 -1.64 -5.10
CA LEU A 657 -25.42 -1.48 -3.84
C LEU A 657 -25.45 -2.73 -2.96
N LYS A 658 -26.61 -3.41 -2.86
CA LYS A 658 -26.78 -4.66 -2.10
C LYS A 658 -25.82 -5.79 -2.53
N HIS A 659 -25.30 -5.76 -3.75
CA HIS A 659 -24.37 -6.76 -4.27
C HIS A 659 -22.89 -6.37 -4.08
N ILE A 660 -22.60 -5.07 -3.96
CA ILE A 660 -21.23 -4.52 -3.89
C ILE A 660 -20.85 -4.17 -2.43
N LEU A 661 -21.80 -3.70 -1.63
CA LEU A 661 -21.65 -3.28 -0.23
C LEU A 661 -22.95 -3.58 0.57
N PRO A 662 -23.32 -4.86 0.80
CA PRO A 662 -24.57 -5.23 1.47
C PRO A 662 -24.72 -4.62 2.87
N LYS A 663 -23.63 -4.49 3.65
CA LYS A 663 -23.68 -3.87 4.98
C LYS A 663 -24.07 -2.39 4.93
N LEU A 664 -23.67 -1.67 3.87
CA LEU A 664 -24.07 -0.27 3.66
C LEU A 664 -25.53 -0.18 3.17
N ASP A 665 -25.94 -1.08 2.28
CA ASP A 665 -27.33 -1.17 1.82
C ASP A 665 -28.32 -1.42 2.97
N GLU A 666 -27.97 -2.32 3.90
CA GLU A 666 -28.70 -2.58 5.14
C GLU A 666 -28.80 -1.32 6.01
N ILE A 667 -27.69 -0.62 6.24
CA ILE A 667 -27.64 0.57 7.10
C ILE A 667 -28.46 1.72 6.49
N LEU A 668 -28.33 1.98 5.18
CA LEU A 668 -29.10 3.03 4.49
C LEU A 668 -30.61 2.75 4.46
N LYS A 669 -31.05 1.49 4.56
CA LYS A 669 -32.47 1.09 4.53
C LYS A 669 -33.10 0.97 5.91
N TYR A 670 -32.35 0.47 6.90
CA TYR A 670 -32.91 0.05 8.20
C TYR A 670 -32.31 0.77 9.41
N TYR A 671 -31.12 1.38 9.28
CA TYR A 671 -30.41 2.06 10.37
C TYR A 671 -29.76 3.39 9.94
N PRO A 672 -30.50 4.31 9.29
CA PRO A 672 -29.94 5.56 8.77
C PRO A 672 -29.29 6.43 9.86
N GLU A 673 -29.71 6.29 11.12
CA GLU A 673 -29.08 6.95 12.27
C GLU A 673 -27.62 6.53 12.52
N LYS A 674 -27.20 5.36 12.00
CA LYS A 674 -25.84 4.81 12.13
C LYS A 674 -24.97 5.05 10.89
N GLU A 675 -25.53 5.63 9.82
CA GLU A 675 -24.85 5.81 8.52
C GLU A 675 -23.50 6.53 8.66
N LYS A 676 -23.50 7.64 9.41
CA LYS A 676 -22.31 8.47 9.67
C LYS A 676 -21.17 7.73 10.38
N ASP A 677 -21.47 6.73 11.19
CA ASP A 677 -20.47 5.95 11.91
C ASP A 677 -19.92 4.79 11.07
N TRP A 678 -20.67 4.35 10.06
CA TRP A 678 -20.18 3.36 9.10
C TRP A 678 -19.05 3.93 8.21
N TYR A 679 -19.21 5.14 7.66
CA TYR A 679 -18.18 5.76 6.81
C TYR A 679 -16.85 5.95 7.54
N ILE A 680 -15.72 5.64 6.88
CA ILE A 680 -14.40 5.73 7.52
C ILE A 680 -13.82 7.16 7.50
N GLY A 681 -14.21 7.98 6.51
CA GLY A 681 -13.59 9.27 6.26
C GLY A 681 -12.13 9.13 5.84
N LEU A 682 -11.28 10.07 6.24
CA LEU A 682 -9.83 10.06 5.98
C LEU A 682 -9.04 10.06 7.30
N GLY A 683 -9.40 9.18 8.23
CA GLY A 683 -8.69 9.02 9.51
C GLY A 683 -8.70 10.27 10.41
N LYS A 684 -7.65 10.41 11.22
CA LYS A 684 -7.39 11.53 12.15
C LYS A 684 -6.29 12.46 11.65
N ASN A 685 -6.13 13.61 12.32
CA ASN A 685 -4.91 14.39 12.31
C ASN A 685 -3.99 13.90 13.44
N GLU A 686 -3.26 12.82 13.18
CA GLU A 686 -2.34 12.13 14.10
C GLU A 686 -1.20 11.49 13.27
N LEU A 687 0.06 11.82 13.57
CA LEU A 687 1.22 11.21 12.90
C LEU A 687 1.37 9.74 13.30
N PHE A 688 0.99 8.82 12.42
CA PHE A 688 1.12 7.38 12.63
C PHE A 688 2.58 6.94 12.86
N HIS A 689 2.81 5.88 13.65
CA HIS A 689 4.13 5.29 13.86
C HIS A 689 4.05 3.75 13.89
N PRO A 690 4.99 2.98 13.26
CA PRO A 690 4.83 1.54 13.06
C PRO A 690 4.87 0.69 14.35
N ILE A 691 5.17 1.32 15.49
CA ILE A 691 5.01 0.74 16.83
C ILE A 691 3.55 0.43 17.21
N LYS A 692 2.58 0.92 16.45
CA LYS A 692 1.15 0.61 16.59
C LYS A 692 0.75 -0.44 15.55
N THR A 693 -0.04 -1.44 15.94
CA THR A 693 -0.43 -2.56 15.07
C THR A 693 -1.22 -2.06 13.87
N GLN A 694 -0.91 -2.59 12.69
CA GLN A 694 -1.62 -2.29 11.44
C GLN A 694 -2.42 -3.48 10.97
N PHE A 695 -3.59 -3.22 10.41
CA PHE A 695 -4.43 -4.17 9.70
C PHE A 695 -4.68 -3.66 8.29
N TYR A 696 -4.50 -4.51 7.28
CA TYR A 696 -4.70 -4.14 5.89
C TYR A 696 -5.39 -5.25 5.10
N GLY A 697 -6.24 -4.88 4.16
CA GLY A 697 -6.99 -5.84 3.36
C GLY A 697 -7.66 -5.25 2.12
N GLY A 698 -7.90 -6.12 1.15
CA GLY A 698 -8.46 -5.83 -0.17
C GLY A 698 -8.36 -7.05 -1.07
N TYR A 699 -8.29 -6.86 -2.38
CA TYR A 699 -8.55 -7.91 -3.37
C TYR A 699 -7.36 -8.16 -4.33
N PRO A 700 -6.25 -8.76 -3.87
CA PRO A 700 -5.13 -9.15 -4.75
C PRO A 700 -5.52 -10.24 -5.76
N VAL A 701 -4.68 -10.38 -6.80
CA VAL A 701 -4.66 -11.59 -7.62
C VAL A 701 -4.10 -12.73 -6.75
N ASN A 702 -4.64 -13.93 -6.95
CA ASN A 702 -4.05 -15.18 -6.50
C ASN A 702 -2.69 -15.37 -7.21
N VAL A 703 -1.72 -15.94 -6.50
CA VAL A 703 -0.34 -16.08 -6.99
C VAL A 703 0.22 -17.46 -6.70
N ASP A 704 1.21 -17.86 -7.49
CA ASP A 704 2.10 -18.96 -7.15
C ASP A 704 3.00 -18.60 -5.96
N GLU A 705 3.92 -19.50 -5.60
CA GLU A 705 4.81 -19.27 -4.47
C GLU A 705 6.00 -18.33 -4.72
N TYR A 706 6.22 -17.95 -5.96
CA TYR A 706 7.20 -16.95 -6.40
C TYR A 706 6.57 -15.56 -6.57
N PHE A 707 5.26 -15.43 -6.27
CA PHE A 707 4.41 -14.25 -6.47
C PHE A 707 4.07 -13.93 -7.94
N ASN A 708 4.19 -14.90 -8.85
CA ASN A 708 3.67 -14.76 -10.21
C ASN A 708 2.12 -14.80 -10.18
N PRO A 709 1.41 -13.85 -10.81
CA PRO A 709 -0.06 -13.87 -10.91
C PRO A 709 -0.60 -15.11 -11.62
N ASP A 710 -1.50 -15.84 -10.99
CA ASP A 710 -2.21 -16.96 -11.62
C ASP A 710 -3.53 -16.48 -12.26
N PHE A 711 -3.46 -16.22 -13.56
CA PHE A 711 -4.62 -15.87 -14.39
C PHE A 711 -5.29 -17.09 -15.06
N SER A 712 -4.88 -18.33 -14.76
CA SER A 712 -5.50 -19.54 -15.36
C SER A 712 -6.99 -19.67 -15.03
N GLN A 713 -7.38 -19.18 -13.85
CA GLN A 713 -8.75 -19.07 -13.34
C GLN A 713 -9.53 -17.86 -13.88
N GLY A 714 -8.95 -17.05 -14.78
CA GLY A 714 -9.61 -15.91 -15.42
C GLY A 714 -10.17 -14.90 -14.40
N LEU A 715 -11.48 -14.64 -14.45
CA LEU A 715 -12.15 -13.70 -13.53
C LEU A 715 -12.24 -14.21 -12.07
N ALA A 716 -12.00 -15.49 -11.81
CA ALA A 716 -11.93 -16.09 -10.47
C ALA A 716 -10.53 -16.00 -9.82
N SER A 717 -9.58 -15.34 -10.49
CA SER A 717 -8.21 -15.12 -9.99
C SER A 717 -8.09 -14.12 -8.83
N PHE A 718 -9.17 -13.52 -8.34
CA PHE A 718 -9.14 -12.56 -7.23
C PHE A 718 -9.81 -13.11 -5.97
N SER A 719 -9.25 -12.80 -4.81
CA SER A 719 -9.79 -13.18 -3.49
C SER A 719 -9.72 -11.97 -2.54
N PHE A 720 -10.65 -11.85 -1.58
CA PHE A 720 -10.40 -10.92 -0.47
C PHE A 720 -9.28 -11.51 0.39
N LYS A 721 -8.27 -10.71 0.69
CA LYS A 721 -7.13 -11.09 1.51
C LYS A 721 -6.83 -9.97 2.49
N TYR A 722 -6.41 -10.35 3.68
CA TYR A 722 -5.99 -9.44 4.73
C TYR A 722 -4.68 -9.90 5.36
N ASN A 723 -4.02 -8.99 6.07
CA ASN A 723 -2.92 -9.32 6.96
C ASN A 723 -2.86 -8.33 8.13
N LYS A 724 -2.10 -8.72 9.16
CA LYS A 724 -1.76 -7.92 10.32
C LYS A 724 -0.26 -7.72 10.37
N SER A 725 0.20 -6.51 10.65
CA SER A 725 1.61 -6.22 10.88
C SER A 725 1.84 -5.58 12.25
N THR A 726 2.93 -6.02 12.88
CA THR A 726 3.35 -5.64 14.23
C THR A 726 4.67 -4.87 14.23
N GLY A 727 4.87 -4.05 13.20
CA GLY A 727 6.10 -3.29 12.97
C GLY A 727 6.15 -2.68 11.58
N GLY A 728 7.29 -2.09 11.22
CA GLY A 728 7.54 -1.53 9.89
C GLY A 728 8.56 -0.41 9.90
N ILE A 729 8.63 0.35 8.82
CA ILE A 729 9.43 1.59 8.75
C ILE A 729 8.74 2.59 7.82
N ILE A 730 8.73 3.87 8.19
CA ILE A 730 8.20 4.96 7.36
C ILE A 730 9.37 5.61 6.61
N ASN A 731 9.28 5.65 5.28
CA ASN A 731 10.06 6.59 4.49
C ASN A 731 9.28 7.91 4.35
N THR A 732 9.91 9.04 4.68
CA THR A 732 9.33 10.39 4.60
C THR A 732 9.08 10.83 3.16
N GLN A 733 10.06 10.62 2.27
CA GLN A 733 10.04 11.01 0.86
C GLN A 733 10.99 10.11 0.05
N ASN A 734 10.61 9.69 -1.17
CA ASN A 734 11.54 8.98 -2.06
C ASN A 734 12.57 9.95 -2.64
N ARG A 735 13.78 9.96 -2.06
CA ARG A 735 14.92 10.79 -2.52
C ARG A 735 15.57 10.29 -3.80
N ILE A 736 15.12 9.16 -4.34
CA ILE A 736 15.53 8.59 -5.63
C ILE A 736 14.28 8.26 -6.43
N VAL A 737 14.24 8.71 -7.70
CA VAL A 737 13.09 8.59 -8.60
C VAL A 737 13.51 8.09 -9.99
N ASN A 738 12.50 7.74 -10.79
CA ASN A 738 12.61 7.37 -12.20
C ASN A 738 11.24 7.61 -12.89
N LYS A 739 11.09 7.19 -14.15
CA LYS A 739 9.84 7.30 -14.91
C LYS A 739 8.63 6.54 -14.33
N ASP A 740 8.86 5.47 -13.56
CA ASP A 740 7.82 4.51 -13.15
C ASP A 740 7.05 4.97 -11.90
N VAL A 741 7.61 5.93 -11.13
CA VAL A 741 6.95 6.55 -9.96
C VAL A 741 6.03 7.73 -10.31
N PHE A 742 5.90 8.08 -11.59
CA PHE A 742 4.93 9.06 -12.07
C PHE A 742 3.56 8.42 -12.31
N GLN A 743 2.52 8.96 -11.68
CA GLN A 743 1.15 8.49 -11.82
C GLN A 743 0.26 9.54 -12.49
N SER A 744 -0.70 9.10 -13.29
CA SER A 744 -1.53 10.02 -14.11
C SER A 744 -3.02 9.70 -14.07
N LEU A 745 -3.83 10.71 -13.73
CA LEU A 745 -5.26 10.72 -13.99
C LEU A 745 -5.55 11.31 -15.37
N TRP A 746 -6.61 10.81 -16.01
CA TRP A 746 -7.25 11.46 -17.16
C TRP A 746 -8.57 12.06 -16.71
N VAL A 747 -8.75 13.36 -16.92
CA VAL A 747 -9.88 14.13 -16.36
C VAL A 747 -10.50 15.03 -17.43
N LYS A 748 -11.72 15.51 -17.19
CA LYS A 748 -12.36 16.54 -18.04
C LYS A 748 -11.44 17.76 -18.16
N TYR A 749 -11.35 18.32 -19.36
CA TYR A 749 -10.59 19.55 -19.60
C TYR A 749 -11.18 20.75 -18.83
N ASP A 750 -10.30 21.51 -18.19
CA ASP A 750 -10.51 22.89 -17.74
C ASP A 750 -9.29 23.71 -18.16
N GLU A 751 -9.49 24.93 -18.67
CA GLU A 751 -8.40 25.73 -19.26
C GLU A 751 -7.38 26.20 -18.20
N ASN A 752 -7.83 26.53 -16.99
CA ASN A 752 -6.97 27.06 -15.93
C ASN A 752 -6.18 25.93 -15.28
N GLU A 753 -6.84 24.83 -14.94
CA GLU A 753 -6.17 23.63 -14.45
C GLU A 753 -5.19 23.06 -15.49
N ASN A 754 -5.53 23.08 -16.78
CA ASN A 754 -4.61 22.62 -17.83
C ASN A 754 -3.33 23.47 -17.88
N LYS A 755 -3.48 24.81 -17.90
CA LYS A 755 -2.34 25.76 -17.92
C LYS A 755 -1.45 25.62 -16.69
N ASP A 756 -2.00 25.25 -15.54
CA ASP A 756 -1.24 24.99 -14.32
C ASP A 756 -0.61 23.59 -14.32
N TRP A 757 -1.41 22.52 -14.29
CA TRP A 757 -0.92 21.14 -14.15
C TRP A 757 0.08 20.74 -15.25
N ASN A 758 -0.14 21.23 -16.48
CA ASN A 758 0.69 20.93 -17.64
C ASN A 758 1.55 22.14 -18.06
N SER A 759 1.91 23.05 -17.13
CA SER A 759 2.70 24.25 -17.45
C SER A 759 4.11 23.96 -17.97
N HIS A 760 4.75 22.90 -17.47
CA HIS A 760 6.14 22.56 -17.81
C HIS A 760 6.29 22.30 -19.31
N ASN A 761 7.36 22.83 -19.93
CA ASN A 761 7.66 22.68 -21.36
C ASN A 761 6.43 22.92 -22.30
N ASP A 762 5.57 23.88 -21.95
CA ASP A 762 4.34 24.21 -22.71
C ASP A 762 3.37 23.02 -22.90
N ASN A 763 3.45 21.96 -22.08
CA ASN A 763 2.69 20.71 -22.28
C ASN A 763 1.17 20.92 -22.37
N TYR A 764 0.61 21.94 -21.72
CA TYR A 764 -0.79 22.33 -21.80
C TYR A 764 -1.29 22.54 -23.25
N LYS A 765 -0.40 22.89 -24.19
CA LYS A 765 -0.71 23.03 -25.63
C LYS A 765 -1.25 21.74 -26.24
N LYS A 766 -0.83 20.58 -25.73
CA LYS A 766 -1.29 19.24 -26.17
C LYS A 766 -2.79 19.01 -25.96
N TYR A 767 -3.38 19.69 -24.99
CA TYR A 767 -4.77 19.50 -24.58
C TYR A 767 -5.69 20.67 -24.99
N LEU A 768 -5.23 21.63 -25.79
CA LEU A 768 -6.07 22.77 -26.24
C LEU A 768 -7.21 22.38 -27.19
N LYS A 769 -7.15 21.19 -27.79
CA LYS A 769 -8.20 20.59 -28.63
C LYS A 769 -8.49 19.17 -28.14
N PRO A 770 -9.73 18.69 -28.22
CA PRO A 770 -10.05 17.30 -27.88
C PRO A 770 -9.49 16.32 -28.93
N PHE A 771 -8.97 15.17 -28.48
CA PHE A 771 -8.47 14.12 -29.38
C PHE A 771 -9.60 13.31 -30.05
N ILE A 772 -10.79 13.29 -29.45
CA ILE A 772 -12.01 12.66 -29.95
C ILE A 772 -13.11 13.72 -29.91
N LYS A 773 -13.92 13.83 -30.98
CA LYS A 773 -14.98 14.84 -31.05
C LYS A 773 -15.91 14.74 -29.82
N ASP A 774 -16.23 15.88 -29.23
CA ASP A 774 -17.07 16.05 -28.05
C ASP A 774 -16.52 15.43 -26.73
N GLU A 775 -15.34 14.83 -26.74
CA GLU A 775 -14.66 14.22 -25.58
C GLU A 775 -13.34 14.96 -25.26
N HIS A 776 -13.46 16.06 -24.50
CA HIS A 776 -12.32 16.92 -24.13
C HIS A 776 -11.79 16.58 -22.73
N GLY A 777 -10.57 16.03 -22.69
CA GLY A 777 -9.85 15.71 -21.46
C GLY A 777 -8.40 16.20 -21.46
N MET A 778 -7.76 16.07 -20.30
CA MET A 778 -6.36 16.45 -20.04
C MET A 778 -5.72 15.50 -19.01
N SER A 779 -4.39 15.45 -18.96
CA SER A 779 -3.68 14.76 -17.89
C SER A 779 -3.56 15.61 -16.62
N LYS A 780 -3.76 14.99 -15.46
CA LYS A 780 -3.18 15.42 -14.17
C LYS A 780 -2.16 14.38 -13.76
N THR A 781 -0.88 14.74 -13.83
CA THR A 781 0.25 13.84 -13.50
C THR A 781 0.83 14.25 -12.17
N ILE A 782 1.12 13.29 -11.28
CA ILE A 782 1.92 13.50 -10.07
C ILE A 782 3.18 12.63 -10.07
N LEU A 783 4.20 13.09 -9.33
CA LEU A 783 5.33 12.28 -8.91
C LEU A 783 5.07 11.74 -7.50
N THR A 784 5.22 10.43 -7.30
CA THR A 784 4.93 9.79 -6.01
C THR A 784 6.02 10.11 -4.97
N GLN A 785 5.69 10.99 -4.03
CA GLN A 785 6.62 11.57 -3.03
C GLN A 785 6.01 11.64 -1.62
N HIS A 786 4.79 11.15 -1.40
CA HIS A 786 4.17 11.15 -0.07
C HIS A 786 4.77 10.07 0.82
N SER A 787 4.73 10.28 2.14
CA SER A 787 5.35 9.34 3.07
C SER A 787 4.67 7.98 3.01
N GLN A 788 5.50 6.94 2.99
CA GLN A 788 5.10 5.56 2.76
C GLN A 788 5.58 4.68 3.92
N LEU A 789 4.66 3.94 4.51
CA LEU A 789 4.94 2.88 5.47
C LEU A 789 5.25 1.59 4.70
N TYR A 790 6.42 1.01 4.94
CA TYR A 790 6.70 -0.39 4.63
C TYR A 790 6.34 -1.25 5.84
N THR A 791 5.32 -2.10 5.72
CA THR A 791 4.85 -2.99 6.79
C THR A 791 5.86 -4.11 7.10
N TYR A 792 6.03 -4.47 8.37
CA TYR A 792 6.83 -5.64 8.76
C TYR A 792 6.16 -6.97 8.40
N ALA A 793 6.86 -7.85 7.69
CA ALA A 793 6.44 -9.21 7.40
C ALA A 793 7.66 -10.16 7.39
N PRO A 794 7.80 -11.11 8.34
CA PRO A 794 8.89 -12.08 8.33
C PRO A 794 8.76 -13.06 7.16
N TYR A 795 9.90 -13.55 6.66
CA TYR A 795 9.97 -14.38 5.45
C TYR A 795 9.01 -15.60 5.47
N GLU A 796 8.82 -16.26 6.61
CA GLU A 796 7.89 -17.40 6.74
C GLU A 796 6.41 -16.97 6.67
N GLN A 797 6.11 -15.70 6.90
CA GLN A 797 4.77 -15.08 6.73
C GLN A 797 4.62 -14.33 5.39
N ARG A 798 5.63 -14.34 4.49
CA ARG A 798 5.56 -13.61 3.22
C ARG A 798 4.36 -14.00 2.35
N LYS A 799 3.86 -15.24 2.42
CA LYS A 799 2.66 -15.67 1.69
C LYS A 799 1.36 -15.04 2.25
N ASN A 800 1.38 -14.36 3.41
CA ASN A 800 0.22 -13.68 4.00
C ASN A 800 0.05 -12.22 3.52
N ILE A 801 1.12 -11.55 3.08
CA ILE A 801 1.05 -10.16 2.61
C ILE A 801 0.22 -10.04 1.32
N LEU A 802 -0.26 -8.84 0.99
CA LEU A 802 -1.10 -8.66 -0.18
C LEU A 802 -0.22 -8.56 -1.43
N GLY A 803 -0.40 -9.50 -2.36
CA GLY A 803 0.41 -9.62 -3.58
C GLY A 803 0.05 -8.60 -4.68
N PRO A 804 0.44 -8.86 -5.94
CA PRO A 804 -0.02 -8.12 -7.11
C PRO A 804 -1.55 -7.93 -7.14
N GLY A 805 -2.02 -6.80 -7.68
CA GLY A 805 -3.45 -6.44 -7.69
C GLY A 805 -4.01 -5.95 -6.34
N SER A 806 -3.23 -6.00 -5.25
CA SER A 806 -3.64 -5.46 -3.94
C SER A 806 -3.74 -3.94 -3.87
N SER A 807 -3.44 -3.24 -4.95
CA SER A 807 -3.58 -1.80 -5.10
C SER A 807 -4.94 -1.30 -4.62
N GLY A 808 -4.94 -0.20 -3.88
CA GLY A 808 -6.10 0.44 -3.29
C GLY A 808 -6.55 -0.17 -1.96
N SER A 809 -5.91 -1.25 -1.48
CA SER A 809 -6.30 -1.92 -0.23
C SER A 809 -6.24 -0.97 0.96
N MET A 810 -7.27 -1.03 1.80
CA MET A 810 -7.45 -0.10 2.93
C MET A 810 -6.55 -0.50 4.09
N VAL A 811 -5.90 0.47 4.74
CA VAL A 811 -5.00 0.23 5.88
C VAL A 811 -5.45 1.03 7.10
N ILE A 812 -5.73 0.31 8.18
CA ILE A 812 -6.16 0.86 9.48
C ILE A 812 -5.16 0.49 10.57
N ASP A 813 -5.17 1.24 11.67
CA ASP A 813 -4.55 0.81 12.92
C ASP A 813 -5.49 -0.01 13.81
N SER A 814 -4.94 -0.57 14.88
CA SER A 814 -5.66 -1.25 15.96
C SER A 814 -6.62 -0.36 16.78
N SER A 815 -6.85 0.90 16.40
CA SER A 815 -7.93 1.77 16.89
C SER A 815 -9.04 1.98 15.86
N PHE A 816 -9.07 1.22 14.75
CA PHE A 816 -9.95 1.41 13.58
C PHE A 816 -9.77 2.74 12.83
N ASN A 817 -8.70 3.49 13.12
CA ASN A 817 -8.38 4.72 12.39
C ASN A 817 -7.71 4.36 11.06
N LEU A 818 -8.17 4.97 9.95
CA LEU A 818 -7.50 4.88 8.66
C LEU A 818 -6.12 5.54 8.76
N ILE A 819 -5.06 4.80 8.42
CA ILE A 819 -3.68 5.30 8.45
C ILE A 819 -3.08 5.42 7.04
N GLY A 820 -3.61 4.73 6.03
CA GLY A 820 -3.10 4.83 4.67
C GLY A 820 -3.80 3.93 3.66
N ILE A 821 -3.21 3.87 2.47
CA ILE A 821 -3.64 3.04 1.34
C ILE A 821 -2.44 2.23 0.80
N ASN A 822 -2.59 0.93 0.63
CA ASN A 822 -1.57 0.11 -0.03
C ASN A 822 -1.55 0.42 -1.52
N TYR A 823 -0.38 0.70 -2.08
CA TYR A 823 -0.20 1.02 -3.50
C TYR A 823 0.83 0.13 -4.21
N LEU A 824 1.68 -0.60 -3.46
CA LEU A 824 2.72 -1.44 -4.03
C LEU A 824 3.01 -2.66 -3.13
N PHE A 825 3.14 -3.82 -3.76
CA PHE A 825 3.82 -4.98 -3.21
C PHE A 825 5.32 -4.85 -3.50
N THR A 826 6.16 -4.88 -2.47
CA THR A 826 7.61 -4.67 -2.59
C THR A 826 8.37 -5.92 -2.15
N LYS A 827 9.35 -6.32 -2.97
CA LYS A 827 10.43 -7.24 -2.61
C LYS A 827 11.74 -6.48 -2.83
N ASP A 828 12.64 -6.49 -1.86
CA ASP A 828 13.93 -5.83 -2.03
C ASP A 828 14.87 -6.67 -2.91
N VAL A 829 15.69 -5.98 -3.72
CA VAL A 829 16.64 -6.62 -4.65
C VAL A 829 18.01 -6.89 -4.03
N THR A 830 18.31 -6.28 -2.89
CA THR A 830 19.56 -6.45 -2.13
C THR A 830 19.37 -7.35 -0.90
N TYR A 831 18.25 -7.20 -0.19
CA TYR A 831 17.77 -8.07 0.89
C TYR A 831 16.63 -8.96 0.36
N THR A 832 16.97 -10.01 -0.39
CA THR A 832 16.01 -10.81 -1.18
C THR A 832 14.99 -11.63 -0.36
N ASP A 833 15.16 -11.64 0.97
CA ASP A 833 14.26 -12.18 1.98
C ASP A 833 13.27 -11.14 2.55
N THR A 834 13.45 -9.86 2.25
CA THR A 834 12.61 -8.75 2.71
C THR A 834 11.47 -8.50 1.72
N TYR A 835 10.24 -8.70 2.21
CA TYR A 835 8.99 -8.46 1.49
C TYR A 835 8.11 -7.52 2.33
N SER A 836 7.37 -6.63 1.67
CA SER A 836 6.55 -5.62 2.35
C SER A 836 5.39 -5.13 1.48
N ASN A 837 4.33 -4.64 2.12
CA ASN A 837 3.34 -3.78 1.47
C ASN A 837 3.74 -2.31 1.73
N ALA A 838 3.83 -1.52 0.68
CA ALA A 838 4.08 -0.08 0.76
C ALA A 838 2.75 0.67 0.80
N VAL A 839 2.60 1.49 1.84
CA VAL A 839 1.33 2.12 2.23
C VAL A 839 1.51 3.63 2.28
N ALA A 840 0.92 4.35 1.33
CA ALA A 840 0.91 5.82 1.35
C ALA A 840 0.03 6.29 2.52
N LEU A 841 0.60 7.07 3.43
CA LEU A 841 -0.05 7.47 4.68
C LEU A 841 -1.13 8.53 4.46
N MET A 842 -2.12 8.59 5.36
CA MET A 842 -3.14 9.66 5.40
C MET A 842 -2.58 10.98 5.97
N GLN A 843 -1.52 10.89 6.76
CA GLN A 843 -0.72 12.02 7.20
C GLN A 843 0.76 11.67 7.08
N GLY A 844 1.46 12.44 6.24
CA GLY A 844 2.89 12.25 5.98
C GLY A 844 3.79 12.80 7.08
N HIS A 845 5.05 12.36 7.07
CA HIS A 845 6.09 12.76 8.03
C HIS A 845 7.15 13.72 7.44
N GLY A 846 7.12 13.96 6.12
CA GLY A 846 8.12 14.78 5.42
C GLY A 846 7.86 16.29 5.46
N GLU A 847 8.76 17.04 4.82
CA GLU A 847 8.62 18.49 4.62
C GLU A 847 7.66 18.83 3.46
N TYR A 848 6.51 19.46 3.76
CA TYR A 848 5.51 19.85 2.77
C TYR A 848 5.49 21.36 2.49
N LYS A 849 5.34 21.72 1.22
CA LYS A 849 5.39 23.11 0.71
C LYS A 849 4.09 23.47 -0.03
N ASN A 850 3.87 24.76 -0.26
CA ASN A 850 2.72 25.32 -1.00
C ASN A 850 1.32 25.06 -0.38
N GLY A 851 1.20 25.14 0.95
CA GLY A 851 -0.11 25.17 1.65
C GLY A 851 -0.72 23.80 1.99
N PHE A 852 -0.10 22.72 1.53
CA PHE A 852 -0.34 21.37 2.04
C PHE A 852 0.41 21.17 3.37
N ASP A 853 -0.27 20.63 4.37
CA ASP A 853 0.21 20.41 5.74
C ASP A 853 0.67 18.96 5.99
N GLY A 854 0.78 18.16 4.93
CA GLY A 854 1.01 16.72 5.01
C GLY A 854 -0.25 15.90 5.26
N ASN A 855 -1.41 16.51 5.50
CA ASN A 855 -2.63 15.81 5.90
C ASN A 855 -3.70 15.81 4.79
N LEU A 856 -3.91 14.63 4.21
CA LEU A 856 -4.91 14.38 3.16
C LEU A 856 -6.34 14.72 3.58
N ARG A 857 -6.68 14.54 4.87
CA ARG A 857 -8.00 14.90 5.40
C ARG A 857 -8.19 16.41 5.45
N THR A 858 -7.20 17.15 5.96
CA THR A 858 -7.29 18.62 6.07
C THR A 858 -7.51 19.23 4.69
N ASP A 859 -6.72 18.80 3.72
CA ASP A 859 -6.76 19.30 2.35
C ASP A 859 -8.05 18.90 1.61
N PHE A 860 -8.48 17.64 1.72
CA PHE A 860 -9.74 17.20 1.12
C PHE A 860 -10.98 17.89 1.71
N VAL A 861 -11.00 18.16 3.02
CA VAL A 861 -12.10 18.90 3.66
C VAL A 861 -12.13 20.37 3.20
N LYS A 862 -10.97 21.03 3.03
CA LYS A 862 -10.91 22.36 2.38
C LYS A 862 -11.56 22.30 0.99
N LYS A 863 -11.24 21.27 0.18
CA LYS A 863 -11.85 21.11 -1.15
C LYS A 863 -13.37 20.90 -1.09
N LEU A 864 -13.88 20.01 -0.23
CA LEU A 864 -15.33 19.81 -0.06
C LEU A 864 -16.06 21.11 0.30
N ILE A 865 -15.47 21.95 1.14
CA ILE A 865 -16.05 23.25 1.53
C ILE A 865 -16.01 24.24 0.36
N ASN A 866 -14.88 24.36 -0.35
CA ASN A 866 -14.72 25.28 -1.49
C ASN A 866 -15.65 24.93 -2.66
N ASP A 867 -15.75 23.64 -3.01
CA ASP A 867 -16.65 23.11 -4.05
C ASP A 867 -18.12 23.07 -3.58
N LYS A 868 -18.42 23.42 -2.32
CA LYS A 868 -19.75 23.39 -1.68
C LYS A 868 -20.41 22.00 -1.67
N VAL A 869 -19.60 20.94 -1.64
CA VAL A 869 -20.05 19.54 -1.65
C VAL A 869 -20.33 19.08 -0.23
N GLN A 870 -21.61 18.93 0.11
CA GLN A 870 -22.05 18.40 1.39
C GLN A 870 -21.94 16.87 1.43
N THR A 871 -21.48 16.32 2.55
CA THR A 871 -21.28 14.88 2.75
C THR A 871 -21.78 14.46 4.15
N VAL A 872 -21.90 13.16 4.43
CA VAL A 872 -22.51 12.70 5.69
C VAL A 872 -21.55 12.77 6.89
N LYS A 873 -20.24 12.56 6.69
CA LYS A 873 -19.24 12.53 7.78
C LYS A 873 -18.23 13.68 7.75
N LEU A 874 -17.70 14.04 6.58
CA LEU A 874 -16.56 14.94 6.41
C LEU A 874 -16.95 16.43 6.27
N ASN A 875 -18.01 16.74 5.53
CA ASN A 875 -18.56 18.09 5.37
C ASN A 875 -20.09 18.07 5.58
N PRO A 876 -20.57 17.78 6.80
CA PRO A 876 -21.99 17.68 7.12
C PRO A 876 -22.74 19.00 6.94
N VAL A 877 -24.00 18.89 6.56
CA VAL A 877 -24.96 20.00 6.67
C VAL A 877 -24.95 20.47 8.12
N LYS A 878 -24.77 21.78 8.34
CA LYS A 878 -24.97 22.35 9.67
C LYS A 878 -26.44 22.19 10.04
N ALA A 879 -26.72 21.55 11.17
CA ALA A 879 -28.02 21.68 11.80
C ALA A 879 -28.21 23.15 12.21
N ASN A 880 -29.34 23.73 11.78
CA ASN A 880 -29.81 25.05 12.21
C ASN A 880 -30.70 24.90 13.45
#